data_AF-V4AN03-F1
#
_entry.id   AF-V4AN03-F1
#
_cell.length_a   1.000
_cell.length_b   1.000
_cell.length_c   1.000
_cell.angle_alpha   90.00
_cell.angle_beta   90.00
_cell.angle_gamma   90.00
#
_symmetry.space_group_name_H-M   'P 1'
#
loop_
_entity.id
_entity.type
_entity.pdbx_description
1 polymer ?
#
loop_
_entity_poly.entity_id
_entity_poly.type
_entity_poly.pdbx_seq_one_letter_code
_entity_poly.pdbx_strand_id
1 'polypeptide(L)'
;MSELTPDEIRRRRLARLGGGSQPSTPQSSGNNDASSSTAGPSTGPPTTPLSSRNPPSSLEIESQTSSMETDGPSSSLDTVVMESQPQSSSQTMELDSECMEKSSQPSQMDVDSGIENMETEESDSRPEAKRHRDTSYGSEATEDQMLNAVSRIFVVSWKEESTSDTLHLPDISSCIQQQQGCVNFRNVINQILMEVLMKIQDGSENPLLTLRPVTPVVSPMKNYSGSPRSISPMQLTPDVPKREFISRCEPLVCKEVDMINYLLDSYERVSIEERTAPKRTSIPPMSEVLSIARNQCILLTSLVLQGTFTEQRSQIIGTSHLLPYLMSHNLPRGFLPELVQTVCVEGEGFSRVFSPLLQSLHRMMQTVYLDTDDYREPLAILAELCEIKSGNSRPICKLITQQSNWNYAPVSKATGLEVEKLSFLGPFLALSVFAEDNIKVVEKFFAGPPQMLRADTLNVAYQSLRHKLEYARTELHKIIHAMLVNIDTRDSALQYLASALQRNSTRSQLQVDEKLVAGDGFMLNLLSILQKLSFKIVINKVDTFYPFHPNSLMDFSTETCFNCSTEDLSSWKNSLKEQTPPPWQEPKFPTMCFFMTIYCHHLSIIPIIVKYLRRIRFVRQLSHNIEELERLKSQWEKTQAARRNQILLKTWKSQMQRLQKSKLCCDAGVLDSLMLQRCLQYYSQVAHYLLNLVNLEPSNSSRLPNLSEVSMQFRALPEYS
;
A
#
# COMPACT_ATOMS: atom_id res chain seq x y z
N MET A 1 43.62 5.15 20.58
CA MET A 1 43.36 4.13 21.61
C MET A 1 42.93 2.88 20.87
N SER A 2 43.73 1.81 20.92
CA SER A 2 43.51 0.60 20.14
C SER A 2 42.36 -0.22 20.74
N GLU A 3 41.40 -0.62 19.92
CA GLU A 3 40.26 -1.44 20.34
C GLU A 3 40.71 -2.86 20.69
N LEU A 4 40.21 -3.38 21.81
CA LEU A 4 40.58 -4.70 22.32
C LEU A 4 39.93 -5.81 21.50
N THR A 5 40.70 -6.84 21.18
CA THR A 5 40.23 -7.99 20.42
C THR A 5 39.25 -8.85 21.24
N PRO A 6 38.33 -9.59 20.58
CA PRO A 6 37.34 -10.45 21.26
C PRO A 6 37.95 -11.48 22.21
N ASP A 7 39.14 -11.99 21.89
CA ASP A 7 39.88 -12.93 22.74
C ASP A 7 40.42 -12.29 24.02
N GLU A 8 40.75 -11.01 23.98
CA GLU A 8 41.17 -10.24 25.16
C GLU A 8 39.99 -9.96 26.09
N ILE A 9 38.81 -9.74 25.52
CA ILE A 9 37.55 -9.62 26.26
C ILE A 9 37.18 -10.97 26.90
N ARG A 10 37.35 -12.09 26.16
CA ARG A 10 37.12 -13.45 26.65
C ARG A 10 38.07 -13.81 27.80
N ARG A 11 39.37 -13.50 27.69
CA ARG A 11 40.34 -13.69 28.78
C ARG A 11 40.01 -12.85 30.00
N ARG A 12 39.60 -11.60 29.82
CA ARG A 12 39.19 -10.73 30.93
C ARG A 12 37.91 -11.21 31.62
N ARG A 13 36.97 -11.82 30.89
CA ARG A 13 35.77 -12.44 31.47
C ARG A 13 36.10 -13.70 32.27
N LEU A 14 37.01 -14.53 31.78
CA LEU A 14 37.48 -15.73 32.49
C LEU A 14 38.30 -15.37 33.75
N ALA A 15 39.13 -14.33 33.69
CA ALA A 15 39.87 -13.83 34.85
C ALA A 15 38.94 -13.29 35.97
N ARG A 16 37.77 -12.75 35.63
CA ARG A 16 36.77 -12.27 36.60
C ARG A 16 36.00 -13.39 37.30
N LEU A 17 36.01 -14.61 36.76
CA LEU A 17 35.32 -15.78 37.34
C LEU A 17 36.20 -16.62 38.29
N GLY A 18 37.52 -16.37 38.34
CA GLY A 18 38.48 -17.22 39.08
C GLY A 18 39.28 -16.55 40.20
N GLY A 19 39.00 -15.30 40.58
CA GLY A 19 39.93 -14.47 41.37
C GLY A 19 39.51 -14.15 42.80
N GLY A 20 39.29 -15.16 43.65
CA GLY A 20 39.25 -14.99 45.10
C GLY A 20 40.60 -15.30 45.73
N SER A 21 41.49 -14.31 45.86
CA SER A 21 42.60 -14.24 46.84
C SER A 21 43.55 -13.07 46.50
N GLN A 22 43.69 -12.12 47.43
CA GLN A 22 44.83 -11.19 47.45
C GLN A 22 46.07 -11.89 48.04
N PRO A 23 47.29 -11.38 47.77
CA PRO A 23 47.94 -10.54 48.79
C PRO A 23 48.83 -9.36 48.28
N SER A 24 48.76 -8.24 49.02
CA SER A 24 49.80 -7.29 49.52
C SER A 24 50.88 -6.60 48.62
N THR A 25 50.73 -5.26 48.47
CA THR A 25 51.70 -4.09 48.57
C THR A 25 52.98 -3.99 47.71
N PRO A 26 53.67 -2.82 47.55
CA PRO A 26 53.43 -1.44 48.07
C PRO A 26 53.47 -0.29 47.03
N GLN A 27 53.11 0.91 47.49
CA GLN A 27 53.25 2.23 46.82
C GLN A 27 54.68 2.81 46.93
N SER A 28 55.12 3.56 45.92
CA SER A 28 56.04 4.69 46.06
C SER A 28 55.77 5.80 45.05
N SER A 29 55.92 7.03 45.53
CA SER A 29 55.42 8.31 45.03
C SER A 29 56.39 9.08 44.11
N GLY A 30 55.87 10.14 43.49
CA GLY A 30 56.61 11.31 42.95
C GLY A 30 56.01 11.77 41.62
N ASN A 31 55.68 13.03 41.33
CA ASN A 31 55.89 14.31 42.00
C ASN A 31 54.98 15.38 41.32
N ASN A 32 54.57 16.40 42.10
CA ASN A 32 54.49 17.86 41.80
C ASN A 32 53.66 18.37 40.59
N ASP A 33 53.03 19.55 40.57
CA ASP A 33 52.83 20.74 41.43
C ASP A 33 51.65 21.49 40.74
N ALA A 34 50.55 21.91 41.41
CA ALA A 34 50.32 23.11 42.23
C ALA A 34 49.91 24.41 41.47
N SER A 35 48.88 25.06 42.03
CA SER A 35 48.46 26.49 41.94
C SER A 35 47.62 26.94 40.72
N SER A 36 46.58 27.79 40.80
CA SER A 36 45.92 28.49 41.92
C SER A 36 44.62 29.17 41.42
N SER A 37 43.67 29.35 42.35
CA SER A 37 42.44 30.18 42.34
C SER A 37 42.74 31.71 42.24
N THR A 38 41.84 32.70 42.09
CA THR A 38 40.51 32.97 42.68
C THR A 38 39.93 34.34 42.16
N ALA A 39 38.60 34.51 42.23
CA ALA A 39 37.80 35.72 42.61
C ALA A 39 37.46 36.90 41.63
N GLY A 40 36.17 37.33 41.67
CA GLY A 40 35.56 38.56 41.06
C GLY A 40 35.76 39.86 41.91
N PRO A 41 34.89 40.92 41.94
CA PRO A 41 33.45 41.04 41.55
C PRO A 41 32.93 42.40 40.94
N SER A 42 31.63 42.41 40.53
CA SER A 42 30.54 43.44 40.49
C SER A 42 30.72 44.99 40.36
N THR A 43 29.90 45.63 39.49
CA THR A 43 29.02 46.83 39.76
C THR A 43 28.06 47.13 38.58
N GLY A 44 26.82 47.61 38.85
CA GLY A 44 25.74 47.91 37.87
C GLY A 44 25.44 49.42 37.60
N PRO A 45 24.20 49.83 37.22
CA PRO A 45 23.78 50.42 35.90
C PRO A 45 23.28 51.90 36.01
N PRO A 46 22.71 52.63 34.98
CA PRO A 46 21.32 52.44 34.46
C PRO A 46 20.96 52.99 33.02
N THR A 47 19.69 52.80 32.62
CA THR A 47 18.76 53.64 31.78
C THR A 47 18.12 53.03 30.50
N THR A 48 16.78 53.17 30.41
CA THR A 48 15.79 52.78 29.37
C THR A 48 14.96 54.02 28.95
N PRO A 49 14.22 54.05 27.81
CA PRO A 49 12.77 53.68 27.84
C PRO A 49 12.12 53.09 26.55
N LEU A 50 11.10 52.21 26.76
CA LEU A 50 9.75 51.96 26.14
C LEU A 50 9.48 52.28 24.63
N SER A 51 8.61 51.61 23.84
CA SER A 51 7.53 50.62 24.05
C SER A 51 6.93 50.11 22.71
N SER A 52 6.47 48.84 22.66
CA SER A 52 5.07 48.40 22.31
C SER A 52 4.87 47.19 21.36
N ARG A 53 3.99 46.28 21.86
CA ARG A 53 3.01 45.37 21.21
C ARG A 53 3.35 43.91 20.80
N ASN A 54 2.81 42.99 21.62
CA ASN A 54 2.39 41.57 21.39
C ASN A 54 1.23 41.43 20.36
N PRO A 55 0.72 40.24 19.90
CA PRO A 55 0.65 38.87 20.53
C PRO A 55 0.76 37.67 19.50
N PRO A 56 0.22 36.42 19.69
CA PRO A 56 -0.17 35.64 20.88
C PRO A 56 0.48 34.22 21.00
N SER A 57 0.19 33.63 22.16
CA SER A 57 0.52 32.37 22.84
C SER A 57 0.13 31.02 22.20
N SER A 58 0.92 29.98 22.46
CA SER A 58 0.50 28.56 22.51
C SER A 58 1.34 27.81 23.55
N LEU A 59 0.65 27.00 24.36
CA LEU A 59 1.12 26.31 25.56
C LEU A 59 1.87 25.02 25.20
N GLU A 60 3.13 24.89 25.64
CA GLU A 60 3.87 23.62 25.66
C GLU A 60 3.72 22.94 27.02
N ILE A 61 3.25 21.69 27.00
CA ILE A 61 3.24 20.78 28.15
C ILE A 61 4.39 19.79 27.94
N GLU A 62 5.52 20.01 28.61
CA GLU A 62 6.57 19.01 28.77
C GLU A 62 6.11 17.91 29.74
N SER A 63 6.10 16.66 29.28
CA SER A 63 5.94 15.49 30.16
C SER A 63 7.26 14.72 30.20
N GLN A 64 8.06 15.03 31.21
CA GLN A 64 9.22 14.24 31.61
C GLN A 64 8.74 12.90 32.16
N THR A 65 9.18 11.79 31.55
CA THR A 65 9.03 10.45 32.13
C THR A 65 10.40 9.99 32.62
N SER A 66 10.54 9.91 33.94
CA SER A 66 11.71 9.38 34.62
C SER A 66 11.60 7.85 34.75
N SER A 67 12.60 7.16 34.22
CA SER A 67 12.81 5.73 34.40
C SER A 67 13.41 5.48 35.78
N MET A 68 12.72 4.78 36.68
CA MET A 68 13.33 4.21 37.88
C MET A 68 13.57 2.72 37.66
N GLU A 69 14.84 2.34 37.77
CA GLU A 69 15.33 0.98 37.94
C GLU A 69 14.89 0.41 39.29
N THR A 70 14.53 -0.88 39.33
CA THR A 70 14.59 -1.67 40.56
C THR A 70 15.09 -3.08 40.23
N ASP A 71 16.24 -3.40 40.81
CA ASP A 71 16.82 -4.75 40.91
C ASP A 71 15.92 -5.71 41.71
N GLY A 72 15.92 -6.98 41.29
CA GLY A 72 15.34 -8.13 41.99
C GLY A 72 15.74 -9.43 41.29
N PRO A 73 15.99 -10.54 42.03
CA PRO A 73 17.11 -11.44 41.75
C PRO A 73 16.88 -12.48 40.66
N SER A 74 17.98 -12.81 39.98
CA SER A 74 18.16 -13.95 39.10
C SER A 74 17.87 -15.28 39.81
N SER A 75 16.92 -16.05 39.28
CA SER A 75 16.85 -17.49 39.52
C SER A 75 16.91 -18.23 38.18
N SER A 76 17.70 -19.28 38.20
CA SER A 76 18.18 -20.14 37.13
C SER A 76 17.05 -20.78 36.31
N LEU A 77 17.22 -20.73 34.99
CA LEU A 77 16.44 -21.47 34.01
C LEU A 77 16.92 -22.93 33.99
N ASP A 78 16.12 -23.84 34.56
CA ASP A 78 16.17 -25.25 34.20
C ASP A 78 15.21 -25.52 33.05
N THR A 79 15.75 -26.16 32.02
CA THR A 79 15.08 -26.55 30.79
C THR A 79 14.32 -27.83 31.07
N VAL A 80 12.99 -27.77 31.14
CA VAL A 80 12.15 -28.98 31.15
C VAL A 80 11.56 -29.16 29.76
N VAL A 81 12.13 -30.14 29.05
CA VAL A 81 11.56 -30.78 27.87
C VAL A 81 10.27 -31.47 28.30
N MET A 82 9.14 -31.11 27.70
CA MET A 82 7.88 -31.83 27.91
C MET A 82 7.60 -32.70 26.70
N GLU A 83 7.94 -33.97 26.87
CA GLU A 83 7.63 -35.10 26.01
C GLU A 83 6.17 -35.52 26.31
N SER A 84 5.31 -35.55 25.29
CA SER A 84 3.95 -36.06 25.42
C SER A 84 3.75 -37.22 24.45
N GLN A 85 3.85 -38.45 24.96
CA GLN A 85 3.34 -39.64 24.29
C GLN A 85 1.80 -39.70 24.41
N PRO A 86 1.10 -40.25 23.40
CA PRO A 86 -0.35 -40.38 23.41
C PRO A 86 -0.77 -41.70 24.08
N GLN A 87 -1.84 -41.66 24.89
CA GLN A 87 -2.57 -42.87 25.27
C GLN A 87 -3.95 -42.88 24.64
N SER A 88 -4.12 -43.87 23.79
CA SER A 88 -5.35 -44.39 23.20
C SER A 88 -6.29 -45.00 24.25
N SER A 89 -7.60 -44.82 24.06
CA SER A 89 -8.54 -45.94 24.22
C SER A 89 -9.73 -45.75 23.29
N SER A 90 -9.94 -46.77 22.48
CA SER A 90 -10.97 -46.95 21.46
C SER A 90 -12.28 -47.40 22.10
N GLN A 91 -13.43 -46.95 21.61
CA GLN A 91 -14.62 -47.79 21.48
C GLN A 91 -15.37 -47.46 20.19
N THR A 92 -15.38 -48.49 19.35
CA THR A 92 -16.10 -48.72 18.10
C THR A 92 -17.59 -49.00 18.36
N MET A 93 -18.48 -48.51 17.48
CA MET A 93 -19.61 -49.31 16.99
C MET A 93 -19.93 -48.88 15.54
N GLU A 94 -19.89 -49.88 14.68
CA GLU A 94 -20.24 -49.90 13.26
C GLU A 94 -21.77 -49.94 13.09
N LEU A 95 -22.28 -49.34 12.01
CA LEU A 95 -23.42 -49.87 11.25
C LEU A 95 -23.27 -49.46 9.78
N ASP A 96 -23.23 -50.49 8.94
CA ASP A 96 -23.22 -50.48 7.47
C ASP A 96 -24.50 -49.89 6.88
N SER A 97 -24.37 -49.29 5.68
CA SER A 97 -25.36 -49.52 4.63
C SER A 97 -24.76 -49.18 3.25
N GLU A 98 -24.77 -50.20 2.40
CA GLU A 98 -24.23 -50.28 1.05
C GLU A 98 -24.99 -49.44 0.01
N CYS A 99 -24.27 -48.91 -0.98
CA CYS A 99 -24.77 -48.79 -2.37
C CYS A 99 -23.57 -48.63 -3.34
N MET A 100 -23.22 -49.73 -4.04
CA MET A 100 -22.44 -49.73 -5.29
C MET A 100 -23.38 -49.29 -6.44
N GLU A 101 -22.95 -48.60 -7.50
CA GLU A 101 -22.14 -49.15 -8.60
C GLU A 101 -21.38 -48.12 -9.44
N LYS A 102 -20.33 -48.66 -10.06
CA LYS A 102 -19.39 -48.18 -11.09
C LYS A 102 -20.03 -47.44 -12.28
N SER A 103 -19.26 -46.54 -12.89
CA SER A 103 -18.84 -46.70 -14.29
C SER A 103 -17.78 -45.68 -14.72
N SER A 104 -16.88 -46.16 -15.57
CA SER A 104 -15.63 -45.55 -16.03
C SER A 104 -15.59 -45.61 -17.57
N GLN A 105 -15.47 -44.44 -18.21
CA GLN A 105 -15.04 -44.17 -19.61
C GLN A 105 -15.74 -44.92 -20.79
N PRO A 106 -15.34 -44.71 -22.05
CA PRO A 106 -15.86 -43.69 -22.98
C PRO A 106 -16.57 -44.32 -24.20
N SER A 107 -17.33 -43.55 -24.98
CA SER A 107 -17.94 -44.05 -26.24
C SER A 107 -17.77 -43.09 -27.42
N GLN A 108 -17.35 -43.69 -28.53
CA GLN A 108 -17.03 -43.18 -29.86
C GLN A 108 -18.18 -43.56 -30.84
N MET A 109 -18.10 -43.05 -32.09
CA MET A 109 -18.96 -43.17 -33.30
C MET A 109 -19.75 -41.87 -33.58
N ASP A 110 -19.28 -40.98 -34.46
CA ASP A 110 -19.24 -41.00 -35.95
C ASP A 110 -20.59 -40.66 -36.59
N VAL A 111 -20.71 -39.48 -37.23
CA VAL A 111 -21.18 -39.32 -38.63
C VAL A 111 -20.58 -38.02 -39.22
N ASP A 112 -19.96 -38.24 -40.36
CA ASP A 112 -19.20 -37.39 -41.27
C ASP A 112 -20.06 -36.38 -42.07
N SER A 113 -19.47 -35.26 -42.47
CA SER A 113 -19.65 -34.60 -43.79
C SER A 113 -18.96 -33.24 -43.80
N GLY A 114 -17.67 -33.24 -44.17
CA GLY A 114 -17.06 -32.17 -44.92
C GLY A 114 -17.16 -32.45 -46.43
N ILE A 115 -17.35 -31.42 -47.24
CA ILE A 115 -16.96 -31.30 -48.67
C ILE A 115 -17.34 -29.87 -49.10
N GLU A 116 -16.36 -29.00 -49.34
CA GLU A 116 -15.57 -28.82 -50.58
C GLU A 116 -16.36 -28.15 -51.72
N ASN A 117 -15.85 -26.97 -52.09
CA ASN A 117 -16.26 -26.16 -53.23
C ASN A 117 -15.91 -26.87 -54.56
N MET A 118 -16.79 -26.75 -55.55
CA MET A 118 -16.44 -26.90 -56.97
C MET A 118 -17.45 -26.13 -57.84
N GLU A 119 -16.89 -25.36 -58.76
CA GLU A 119 -17.54 -24.48 -59.72
C GLU A 119 -18.30 -25.27 -60.81
N THR A 120 -19.33 -24.66 -61.43
CA THR A 120 -19.51 -24.62 -62.90
C THR A 120 -20.75 -23.81 -63.32
N GLU A 121 -20.64 -23.28 -64.54
CA GLU A 121 -21.37 -22.19 -65.18
C GLU A 121 -22.77 -22.50 -65.75
N GLU A 122 -23.50 -21.40 -66.03
CA GLU A 122 -24.45 -21.15 -67.12
C GLU A 122 -25.74 -21.99 -67.27
N SER A 123 -26.91 -21.31 -67.27
CA SER A 123 -27.77 -21.13 -68.46
C SER A 123 -29.18 -20.59 -68.11
N ASP A 124 -29.50 -19.46 -68.76
CA ASP A 124 -30.79 -18.84 -69.09
C ASP A 124 -32.14 -19.35 -68.53
N SER A 125 -32.88 -18.44 -67.89
CA SER A 125 -34.12 -17.84 -68.47
C SER A 125 -34.82 -16.86 -67.52
N ARG A 126 -34.91 -15.58 -67.93
CA ARG A 126 -35.78 -14.51 -67.38
C ARG A 126 -37.25 -14.73 -67.83
N PRO A 127 -38.31 -14.09 -67.24
CA PRO A 127 -38.31 -12.72 -66.70
C PRO A 127 -39.15 -12.39 -65.42
N GLU A 128 -38.76 -11.26 -64.81
CA GLU A 128 -39.55 -10.22 -64.11
C GLU A 128 -40.47 -10.61 -62.93
N ALA A 129 -40.25 -10.10 -61.71
CA ALA A 129 -40.42 -8.67 -61.39
C ALA A 129 -39.36 -8.12 -60.42
N LYS A 130 -38.69 -7.06 -60.86
CA LYS A 130 -37.82 -6.21 -60.03
C LYS A 130 -38.66 -5.50 -58.97
N ARG A 131 -38.52 -5.89 -57.70
CA ARG A 131 -38.60 -4.89 -56.61
C ARG A 131 -37.21 -4.29 -56.48
N HIS A 132 -37.08 -3.07 -57.02
CA HIS A 132 -35.96 -2.19 -56.76
C HIS A 132 -35.83 -2.05 -55.23
N ARG A 133 -34.84 -2.70 -54.64
CA ARG A 133 -34.38 -2.34 -53.30
C ARG A 133 -33.34 -1.27 -53.53
N ASP A 134 -33.79 -0.02 -53.50
CA ASP A 134 -32.90 1.12 -53.55
C ASP A 134 -31.87 0.99 -52.43
N THR A 135 -30.61 0.89 -52.84
CA THR A 135 -29.46 1.13 -52.00
C THR A 135 -29.59 2.58 -51.50
N SER A 136 -30.13 2.78 -50.29
CA SER A 136 -30.25 4.12 -49.73
C SER A 136 -28.85 4.64 -49.39
N TYR A 137 -28.31 5.46 -50.29
CA TYR A 137 -27.32 6.47 -49.96
C TYR A 137 -27.89 7.36 -48.85
N GLY A 138 -27.42 7.20 -47.61
CA GLY A 138 -27.98 7.95 -46.49
C GLY A 138 -27.32 7.72 -45.13
N SER A 139 -26.00 7.48 -45.08
CA SER A 139 -25.27 7.27 -43.81
C SER A 139 -24.14 8.27 -43.54
N GLU A 140 -23.96 9.28 -44.40
CA GLU A 140 -23.03 10.38 -44.13
C GLU A 140 -23.76 11.50 -43.39
N ALA A 141 -23.33 11.80 -42.16
CA ALA A 141 -23.87 12.92 -41.41
C ALA A 141 -23.51 14.23 -42.12
N THR A 142 -24.49 15.12 -42.33
CA THR A 142 -24.25 16.42 -42.97
C THR A 142 -23.43 17.35 -42.07
N GLU A 143 -22.73 18.32 -42.66
CA GLU A 143 -21.94 19.31 -41.92
C GLU A 143 -22.78 20.06 -40.87
N ASP A 144 -24.01 20.45 -41.22
CA ASP A 144 -24.95 21.08 -40.29
C ASP A 144 -25.32 20.17 -39.11
N GLN A 145 -25.45 18.85 -39.33
CA GLN A 145 -25.73 17.92 -38.25
C GLN A 145 -24.54 17.78 -37.29
N MET A 146 -23.32 17.80 -37.82
CA MET A 146 -22.08 17.77 -37.03
C MET A 146 -21.90 19.06 -36.22
N LEU A 147 -22.10 20.22 -36.85
CA LEU A 147 -22.09 21.52 -36.17
C LEU A 147 -23.16 21.59 -35.07
N ASN A 148 -24.38 21.13 -35.33
CA ASN A 148 -25.42 21.08 -34.29
C ASN A 148 -25.07 20.13 -33.13
N ALA A 149 -24.39 19.01 -33.39
CA ALA A 149 -23.90 18.12 -32.33
C ALA A 149 -22.81 18.80 -31.48
N VAL A 150 -21.84 19.45 -32.12
CA VAL A 150 -20.78 20.22 -31.44
C VAL A 150 -21.37 21.35 -30.58
N SER A 151 -22.36 22.08 -31.09
CA SER A 151 -23.09 23.11 -30.33
C SER A 151 -23.75 22.55 -29.06
N ARG A 152 -24.42 21.39 -29.15
CA ARG A 152 -25.02 20.72 -27.98
C ARG A 152 -23.99 20.22 -26.98
N ILE A 153 -22.89 19.63 -27.45
CA ILE A 153 -21.84 19.05 -26.61
C ILE A 153 -21.16 20.13 -25.77
N PHE A 154 -20.87 21.29 -26.35
CA PHE A 154 -20.16 22.37 -25.68
C PHE A 154 -21.10 23.43 -25.07
N VAL A 155 -22.41 23.33 -25.31
CA VAL A 155 -23.43 24.27 -24.81
C VAL A 155 -23.17 25.69 -25.35
N VAL A 156 -22.88 25.80 -26.65
CA VAL A 156 -22.50 27.05 -27.31
C VAL A 156 -23.38 27.33 -28.53
N SER A 157 -23.59 28.61 -28.83
CA SER A 157 -24.31 29.08 -30.02
C SER A 157 -23.51 30.16 -30.77
N TRP A 158 -23.58 30.12 -32.10
CA TRP A 158 -22.92 31.08 -33.00
C TRP A 158 -23.91 31.76 -33.97
N LYS A 159 -25.23 31.55 -33.83
CA LYS A 159 -26.26 32.12 -34.73
C LYS A 159 -27.08 33.25 -34.10
N GLU A 160 -27.27 33.26 -32.78
CA GLU A 160 -28.14 34.24 -32.08
C GLU A 160 -27.56 34.62 -30.70
N GLU A 161 -27.81 35.86 -30.26
CA GLU A 161 -27.52 36.34 -28.91
C GLU A 161 -28.45 35.66 -27.88
N SER A 162 -27.88 34.72 -27.11
CA SER A 162 -28.40 34.21 -25.83
C SER A 162 -29.84 33.71 -25.80
N THR A 163 -30.06 32.45 -26.20
CA THR A 163 -31.10 31.64 -25.53
C THR A 163 -30.61 31.31 -24.12
N SER A 164 -31.50 31.15 -23.14
CA SER A 164 -31.16 30.86 -21.73
C SER A 164 -30.30 29.59 -21.52
N ASP A 165 -30.14 28.79 -22.57
CA ASP A 165 -29.62 27.45 -22.52
C ASP A 165 -28.25 27.31 -23.22
N THR A 166 -27.74 28.35 -23.91
CA THR A 166 -26.47 28.30 -24.66
C THR A 166 -25.60 29.55 -24.52
N LEU A 167 -24.28 29.38 -24.48
CA LEU A 167 -23.31 30.47 -24.43
C LEU A 167 -23.02 31.02 -25.85
N HIS A 168 -23.21 32.31 -26.06
CA HIS A 168 -22.89 32.95 -27.34
C HIS A 168 -21.37 33.19 -27.48
N LEU A 169 -20.79 32.72 -28.59
CA LEU A 169 -19.37 32.86 -28.91
C LEU A 169 -19.18 33.70 -30.19
N PRO A 170 -18.91 35.02 -30.07
CA PRO A 170 -18.85 35.93 -31.22
C PRO A 170 -17.65 35.66 -32.14
N ASP A 171 -16.49 35.27 -31.62
CA ASP A 171 -15.29 35.08 -32.44
C ASP A 171 -15.42 33.89 -33.39
N ILE A 172 -16.16 32.86 -32.97
CA ILE A 172 -16.43 31.66 -33.77
C ILE A 172 -17.42 31.92 -34.88
N SER A 173 -18.41 32.79 -34.64
CA SER A 173 -19.34 33.22 -35.69
C SER A 173 -18.58 33.83 -36.87
N SER A 174 -17.51 34.60 -36.61
CA SER A 174 -16.65 35.18 -37.63
C SER A 174 -15.75 34.14 -38.31
N CYS A 175 -15.19 33.18 -37.57
CA CYS A 175 -14.35 32.10 -38.12
C CYS A 175 -15.13 31.16 -39.06
N ILE A 176 -16.36 30.79 -38.69
CA ILE A 176 -17.22 29.92 -39.51
C ILE A 176 -17.66 30.65 -40.78
N GLN A 177 -17.91 31.96 -40.72
CA GLN A 177 -18.28 32.78 -41.88
C GLN A 177 -17.11 33.05 -42.84
N GLN A 178 -15.86 33.08 -42.35
CA GLN A 178 -14.67 33.33 -43.17
C GLN A 178 -14.11 32.07 -43.85
N GLN A 179 -14.48 30.87 -43.41
CA GLN A 179 -14.05 29.62 -44.06
C GLN A 179 -14.79 29.37 -45.38
N GLN A 180 -14.11 29.66 -46.50
CA GLN A 180 -14.55 29.22 -47.83
C GLN A 180 -14.05 27.79 -48.09
N GLY A 181 -14.79 26.76 -47.63
CA GLY A 181 -14.44 25.35 -47.85
C GLY A 181 -15.05 24.38 -46.83
N CYS A 182 -14.61 23.11 -46.84
CA CYS A 182 -15.01 22.10 -45.86
C CYS A 182 -14.53 22.49 -44.44
N VAL A 183 -15.41 22.35 -43.45
CA VAL A 183 -15.17 22.78 -42.07
C VAL A 183 -14.11 21.91 -41.40
N ASN A 184 -13.01 22.52 -40.94
CA ASN A 184 -12.03 21.81 -40.11
C ASN A 184 -12.52 21.73 -38.65
N PHE A 185 -13.23 20.66 -38.32
CA PHE A 185 -13.82 20.45 -36.99
C PHE A 185 -12.79 20.47 -35.85
N ARG A 186 -11.53 20.08 -36.09
CA ARG A 186 -10.48 20.17 -35.06
C ARG A 186 -10.21 21.62 -34.66
N ASN A 187 -10.07 22.52 -35.64
CA ASN A 187 -9.84 23.93 -35.38
C ASN A 187 -11.06 24.59 -34.75
N VAL A 188 -12.26 24.26 -35.23
CA VAL A 188 -13.51 24.79 -34.66
C VAL A 188 -13.67 24.37 -33.20
N ILE A 189 -13.51 23.08 -32.88
CA ILE A 189 -13.62 22.57 -31.51
C ILE A 189 -12.57 23.22 -30.59
N ASN A 190 -11.32 23.36 -31.07
CA ASN A 190 -10.27 24.02 -30.29
C ASN A 190 -10.61 25.48 -30.00
N GLN A 191 -11.10 26.21 -31.00
CA GLN A 191 -11.49 27.61 -30.83
C GLN A 191 -12.67 27.75 -29.87
N ILE A 192 -13.69 26.88 -29.97
CA ILE A 192 -14.82 26.80 -29.03
C ILE A 192 -14.29 26.67 -27.61
N LEU A 193 -13.51 25.62 -27.36
CA LEU A 193 -13.06 25.32 -26.01
C LEU A 193 -12.13 26.41 -25.47
N MET A 194 -11.22 26.95 -26.29
CA MET A 194 -10.33 28.02 -25.87
C MET A 194 -11.09 29.30 -25.52
N GLU A 195 -12.06 29.72 -26.34
CA GLU A 195 -12.86 30.92 -26.07
C GLU A 195 -13.67 30.75 -24.77
N VAL A 196 -14.27 29.57 -24.54
CA VAL A 196 -14.99 29.31 -23.28
C VAL A 196 -14.05 29.34 -22.08
N LEU A 197 -12.89 28.68 -22.17
CA LEU A 197 -11.91 28.67 -21.08
C LEU A 197 -11.38 30.08 -20.78
N MET A 198 -11.09 30.89 -21.80
CA MET A 198 -10.69 32.29 -21.61
C MET A 198 -11.81 33.13 -21.00
N LYS A 199 -13.08 32.92 -21.38
CA LYS A 199 -14.22 33.59 -20.73
C LYS A 199 -14.36 33.22 -19.25
N ILE A 200 -14.11 31.96 -18.88
CA ILE A 200 -14.06 31.53 -17.46
C ILE A 200 -12.87 32.19 -16.75
N GLN A 201 -11.73 32.31 -17.44
CA GLN A 201 -10.53 32.94 -16.91
C GLN A 201 -10.69 34.44 -16.66
N ASP A 202 -11.28 35.17 -17.59
CA ASP A 202 -11.38 36.64 -17.55
C ASP A 202 -12.63 37.12 -16.79
N GLY A 203 -13.68 36.29 -16.73
CA GLY A 203 -14.91 36.59 -16.03
C GLY A 203 -14.75 36.74 -14.51
N SER A 204 -15.61 37.56 -13.90
CA SER A 204 -15.75 37.68 -12.44
C SER A 204 -16.55 36.53 -11.84
N GLU A 205 -17.50 35.98 -12.60
CA GLU A 205 -18.31 34.80 -12.26
C GLU A 205 -18.32 33.83 -13.44
N ASN A 206 -18.48 32.53 -13.16
CA ASN A 206 -18.52 31.50 -14.19
C ASN A 206 -19.81 31.65 -15.02
N PRO A 207 -19.73 32.03 -16.32
CA PRO A 207 -20.90 32.31 -17.15
C PRO A 207 -21.74 31.07 -17.45
N LEU A 208 -21.24 29.88 -17.10
CA LEU A 208 -21.94 28.61 -17.30
C LEU A 208 -22.89 28.27 -16.14
N LEU A 209 -22.75 28.91 -14.97
CA LEU A 209 -23.62 28.67 -13.81
C LEU A 209 -25.06 29.16 -14.02
N THR A 210 -25.26 30.07 -14.98
CA THR A 210 -26.57 30.64 -15.32
C THR A 210 -27.30 29.85 -16.42
N LEU A 211 -26.63 28.92 -17.09
CA LEU A 211 -27.17 28.16 -18.22
C LEU A 211 -27.96 26.94 -17.75
N ARG A 212 -29.10 26.66 -18.41
CA ARG A 212 -29.91 25.44 -18.19
C ARG A 212 -29.96 24.58 -19.46
N PRO A 213 -28.91 23.80 -19.75
CA PRO A 213 -28.87 23.01 -20.97
C PRO A 213 -29.95 21.92 -20.97
N VAL A 214 -30.68 21.78 -22.09
CA VAL A 214 -31.69 20.73 -22.28
C VAL A 214 -30.99 19.38 -22.46
N THR A 215 -31.07 18.50 -21.46
CA THR A 215 -30.59 17.11 -21.58
C THR A 215 -31.62 16.24 -22.32
N PRO A 216 -31.24 15.55 -23.41
CA PRO A 216 -32.15 14.61 -24.09
C PRO A 216 -32.47 13.41 -23.18
N VAL A 217 -33.75 13.03 -23.09
CA VAL A 217 -34.22 11.89 -22.29
C VAL A 217 -33.76 10.58 -22.96
N VAL A 218 -32.72 9.94 -22.40
CA VAL A 218 -32.28 8.60 -22.83
C VAL A 218 -32.86 7.56 -21.86
N SER A 219 -33.64 6.62 -22.38
CA SER A 219 -34.18 5.50 -21.58
C SER A 219 -33.08 4.46 -21.30
N PRO A 220 -32.96 3.93 -20.07
CA PRO A 220 -31.91 2.97 -19.74
C PRO A 220 -32.22 1.58 -20.33
N MET A 221 -31.41 1.11 -21.27
CA MET A 221 -31.38 -0.32 -21.66
C MET A 221 -30.50 -1.11 -20.67
N LYS A 222 -31.04 -2.21 -20.13
CA LYS A 222 -30.32 -3.22 -19.34
C LYS A 222 -29.40 -4.03 -20.27
N ASN A 223 -28.10 -4.15 -19.95
CA ASN A 223 -27.40 -5.44 -19.74
C ASN A 223 -25.84 -5.35 -19.64
N TYR A 224 -25.31 -6.09 -18.64
CA TYR A 224 -24.01 -6.76 -18.39
C TYR A 224 -22.69 -6.13 -18.90
N SER A 225 -21.56 -6.07 -18.17
CA SER A 225 -21.02 -6.91 -17.09
C SER A 225 -19.94 -6.18 -16.24
N GLY A 226 -19.81 -6.52 -14.95
CA GLY A 226 -18.49 -6.63 -14.30
C GLY A 226 -17.89 -5.45 -13.51
N SER A 227 -18.63 -4.80 -12.61
CA SER A 227 -18.09 -4.30 -11.32
C SER A 227 -19.21 -3.79 -10.41
N PRO A 228 -19.39 -4.30 -9.16
CA PRO A 228 -20.50 -3.88 -8.31
C PRO A 228 -20.08 -2.67 -7.48
N ARG A 229 -20.27 -1.44 -7.99
CA ARG A 229 -20.19 -0.20 -7.18
C ARG A 229 -20.76 1.06 -7.85
N SER A 230 -21.79 0.93 -8.70
CA SER A 230 -22.58 2.08 -9.14
C SER A 230 -23.85 2.17 -8.31
N ILE A 231 -24.03 3.31 -7.63
CA ILE A 231 -25.25 3.69 -6.92
C ILE A 231 -26.42 3.81 -7.93
N SER A 232 -27.63 3.59 -7.41
CA SER A 232 -28.97 3.54 -8.03
C SER A 232 -29.30 4.63 -9.07
N PRO A 233 -30.26 4.37 -9.98
CA PRO A 233 -30.63 5.31 -11.04
C PRO A 233 -31.31 6.57 -10.47
N MET A 234 -30.76 7.74 -10.79
CA MET A 234 -31.31 9.04 -10.40
C MET A 234 -32.70 9.27 -11.03
N GLN A 235 -33.65 9.69 -10.20
CA GLN A 235 -34.84 10.41 -10.64
C GLN A 235 -34.41 11.78 -11.16
N LEU A 236 -34.73 12.08 -12.42
CA LEU A 236 -34.41 13.32 -13.11
C LEU A 236 -35.31 14.46 -12.63
N THR A 237 -34.75 15.40 -11.88
CA THR A 237 -35.24 16.80 -11.82
C THR A 237 -34.46 17.67 -12.83
N PRO A 238 -34.98 18.82 -13.26
CA PRO A 238 -34.40 19.64 -14.35
C PRO A 238 -33.16 20.46 -13.95
N ASP A 239 -32.62 20.26 -12.75
CA ASP A 239 -31.41 20.96 -12.31
C ASP A 239 -30.17 20.21 -12.81
N VAL A 240 -29.19 20.96 -13.34
CA VAL A 240 -27.87 20.45 -13.75
C VAL A 240 -27.36 19.51 -12.65
N PRO A 241 -26.96 18.26 -12.95
CA PRO A 241 -26.50 17.32 -11.93
C PRO A 241 -25.26 17.90 -11.27
N LYS A 242 -25.42 18.49 -10.08
CA LYS A 242 -24.30 18.99 -9.30
C LYS A 242 -23.52 17.79 -8.80
N ARG A 243 -22.24 17.74 -9.16
CA ARG A 243 -21.29 16.75 -8.65
C ARG A 243 -21.25 16.85 -7.13
N GLU A 244 -21.68 15.82 -6.43
CA GLU A 244 -21.60 15.76 -4.97
C GLU A 244 -20.19 15.33 -4.56
N PHE A 245 -19.59 16.05 -3.61
CA PHE A 245 -18.26 15.75 -3.11
C PHE A 245 -18.30 15.31 -1.65
N ILE A 246 -17.39 14.43 -1.26
CA ILE A 246 -17.26 14.02 0.14
C ILE A 246 -16.69 15.21 0.93
N SER A 247 -17.31 15.56 2.05
CA SER A 247 -16.96 16.73 2.89
C SER A 247 -15.50 16.80 3.32
N ARG A 248 -14.79 15.67 3.42
CA ARG A 248 -13.36 15.62 3.77
C ARG A 248 -12.42 15.95 2.61
N CYS A 249 -12.92 16.00 1.38
CA CYS A 249 -12.15 16.20 0.17
C CYS A 249 -12.99 16.99 -0.84
N GLU A 250 -13.23 18.26 -0.52
CA GLU A 250 -13.92 19.19 -1.39
C GLU A 250 -12.96 19.85 -2.39
N PRO A 251 -13.45 20.16 -3.60
CA PRO A 251 -12.66 20.91 -4.56
C PRO A 251 -12.42 22.33 -4.08
N LEU A 252 -11.26 22.88 -4.45
CA LEU A 252 -10.95 24.29 -4.21
C LEU A 252 -11.91 25.17 -5.01
N VAL A 253 -12.29 26.31 -4.44
CA VAL A 253 -13.05 27.33 -5.16
C VAL A 253 -12.08 28.17 -5.98
N CYS A 254 -11.78 27.72 -7.21
CA CYS A 254 -10.90 28.42 -8.14
C CYS A 254 -11.34 28.23 -9.59
N LYS A 255 -10.86 29.12 -10.47
CA LYS A 255 -11.22 29.14 -11.89
C LYS A 255 -10.83 27.85 -12.61
N GLU A 256 -9.75 27.20 -12.19
CA GLU A 256 -9.33 25.93 -12.77
C GLU A 256 -10.32 24.80 -12.49
N VAL A 257 -10.95 24.78 -11.31
CA VAL A 257 -12.01 23.81 -10.99
C VAL A 257 -13.24 24.04 -11.85
N ASP A 258 -13.61 25.31 -12.08
CA ASP A 258 -14.69 25.67 -13.01
C ASP A 258 -14.40 25.18 -14.44
N MET A 259 -13.17 25.39 -14.92
CA MET A 259 -12.72 24.90 -16.22
C MET A 259 -12.75 23.37 -16.29
N ILE A 260 -12.25 22.67 -15.27
CA ILE A 260 -12.27 21.21 -15.20
C ILE A 260 -13.72 20.69 -15.21
N ASN A 261 -14.61 21.27 -14.42
CA ASN A 261 -16.02 20.89 -14.40
C ASN A 261 -16.64 21.00 -15.81
N TYR A 262 -16.42 22.13 -16.49
CA TYR A 262 -16.93 22.32 -17.85
C TYR A 262 -16.40 21.28 -18.84
N LEU A 263 -15.09 20.98 -18.79
CA LEU A 263 -14.45 20.01 -19.67
C LEU A 263 -14.92 18.58 -19.39
N LEU A 264 -15.08 18.20 -18.12
CA LEU A 264 -15.61 16.89 -17.72
C LEU A 264 -17.07 16.73 -18.15
N ASP A 265 -17.89 17.77 -17.97
CA ASP A 265 -19.29 17.72 -18.39
C ASP A 265 -19.40 17.68 -19.92
N SER A 266 -18.50 18.36 -20.65
CA SER A 266 -18.45 18.30 -22.12
C SER A 266 -18.04 16.92 -22.60
N TYR A 267 -17.07 16.29 -21.95
CA TYR A 267 -16.68 14.90 -22.20
C TYR A 267 -17.85 13.92 -21.96
N GLU A 268 -18.61 14.11 -20.89
CA GLU A 268 -19.79 13.29 -20.61
C GLU A 268 -20.90 13.52 -21.66
N ARG A 269 -21.12 14.77 -22.09
CA ARG A 269 -22.06 15.11 -23.17
C ARG A 269 -21.69 14.47 -24.51
N VAL A 270 -20.40 14.31 -24.84
CA VAL A 270 -19.98 13.50 -26.01
C VAL A 270 -20.52 12.07 -25.90
N SER A 271 -20.38 11.46 -24.73
CA SER A 271 -20.88 10.09 -24.49
C SER A 271 -22.41 9.99 -24.53
N ILE A 272 -23.11 11.05 -24.12
CA ILE A 272 -24.58 11.14 -24.23
C ILE A 272 -24.99 11.23 -25.70
N GLU A 273 -24.33 12.07 -26.50
CA GLU A 273 -24.60 12.22 -27.93
C GLU A 273 -24.34 10.91 -28.71
N GLU A 274 -23.32 10.13 -28.31
CA GLU A 274 -23.10 8.79 -28.89
C GLU A 274 -24.25 7.83 -28.61
N ARG A 275 -24.83 7.89 -27.39
CA ARG A 275 -25.95 7.03 -26.98
C ARG A 275 -27.29 7.43 -27.59
N THR A 276 -27.51 8.71 -27.88
CA THR A 276 -28.77 9.18 -28.46
C THR A 276 -28.93 8.75 -29.93
N ALA A 277 -27.84 8.62 -30.68
CA ALA A 277 -27.88 8.27 -32.11
C ALA A 277 -26.78 7.26 -32.55
N PRO A 278 -26.71 6.04 -31.97
CA PRO A 278 -25.56 5.13 -32.10
C PRO A 278 -25.24 4.71 -33.53
N LYS A 279 -26.25 4.57 -34.41
CA LYS A 279 -26.04 4.16 -35.81
C LYS A 279 -25.34 5.24 -36.65
N ARG A 280 -25.53 6.52 -36.30
CA ARG A 280 -24.95 7.66 -37.02
C ARG A 280 -23.62 8.08 -36.41
N THR A 281 -23.50 8.02 -35.08
CA THR A 281 -22.30 8.45 -34.34
C THR A 281 -21.17 7.43 -34.38
N SER A 282 -21.44 6.17 -34.77
CA SER A 282 -20.43 5.11 -34.90
C SER A 282 -19.72 5.06 -36.27
N ILE A 283 -20.18 5.84 -37.26
CA ILE A 283 -19.65 5.82 -38.63
C ILE A 283 -19.01 7.20 -38.94
N PRO A 284 -17.86 7.27 -39.65
CA PRO A 284 -17.33 8.54 -40.15
C PRO A 284 -18.33 9.24 -41.07
N PRO A 285 -18.40 10.59 -41.10
CA PRO A 285 -17.50 11.57 -40.46
C PRO A 285 -17.85 11.94 -39.01
N MET A 286 -19.05 11.60 -38.51
CA MET A 286 -19.51 12.00 -37.18
C MET A 286 -18.67 11.38 -36.05
N SER A 287 -18.29 10.10 -36.19
CA SER A 287 -17.43 9.41 -35.21
C SER A 287 -16.08 10.11 -35.01
N GLU A 288 -15.49 10.64 -36.08
CA GLU A 288 -14.23 11.38 -36.03
C GLU A 288 -14.38 12.70 -35.28
N VAL A 289 -15.45 13.45 -35.54
CA VAL A 289 -15.75 14.72 -34.84
C VAL A 289 -15.94 14.49 -33.34
N LEU A 290 -16.67 13.43 -32.95
CA LEU A 290 -16.87 13.08 -31.54
C LEU A 290 -15.57 12.62 -30.87
N SER A 291 -14.73 11.85 -31.59
CA SER A 291 -13.40 11.49 -31.11
C SER A 291 -12.50 12.71 -30.93
N ILE A 292 -12.54 13.68 -31.85
CA ILE A 292 -11.80 14.95 -31.73
C ILE A 292 -12.30 15.71 -30.51
N ALA A 293 -13.62 15.86 -30.33
CA ALA A 293 -14.20 16.53 -29.17
C ALA A 293 -13.74 15.91 -27.85
N ARG A 294 -13.76 14.58 -27.74
CA ARG A 294 -13.27 13.83 -26.57
C ARG A 294 -11.80 14.11 -26.28
N ASN A 295 -10.96 13.94 -27.29
CA ASN A 295 -9.51 14.12 -27.18
C ASN A 295 -9.15 15.57 -26.79
N GLN A 296 -9.84 16.57 -27.35
CA GLN A 296 -9.61 17.97 -26.99
C GLN A 296 -10.03 18.31 -25.57
N CYS A 297 -11.12 17.73 -25.05
CA CYS A 297 -11.48 17.88 -23.64
C CYS A 297 -10.36 17.36 -22.71
N ILE A 298 -9.76 16.21 -23.04
CA ILE A 298 -8.64 15.63 -22.27
C ILE A 298 -7.39 16.49 -22.35
N LEU A 299 -6.99 16.90 -23.56
CA LEU A 299 -5.81 17.73 -23.78
C LEU A 299 -5.90 19.05 -23.01
N LEU A 300 -7.03 19.75 -23.11
CA LEU A 300 -7.22 21.00 -22.39
C LEU A 300 -7.30 20.78 -20.88
N THR A 301 -7.89 19.66 -20.41
CA THR A 301 -7.88 19.33 -18.98
C THR A 301 -6.44 19.13 -18.48
N SER A 302 -5.59 18.47 -19.26
CA SER A 302 -4.16 18.35 -18.95
C SER A 302 -3.51 19.72 -18.80
N LEU A 303 -3.72 20.63 -19.75
CA LEU A 303 -3.16 21.99 -19.70
C LEU A 303 -3.64 22.79 -18.48
N VAL A 304 -4.94 22.73 -18.17
CA VAL A 304 -5.51 23.35 -16.96
C VAL A 304 -4.86 22.78 -15.69
N LEU A 305 -4.68 21.46 -15.61
CA LEU A 305 -4.03 20.81 -14.46
C LEU A 305 -2.55 21.17 -14.34
N GLN A 306 -1.86 21.38 -15.46
CA GLN A 306 -0.47 21.87 -15.49
C GLN A 306 -0.34 23.34 -15.08
N GLY A 307 -1.45 24.09 -15.00
CA GLY A 307 -1.45 25.51 -14.67
C GLY A 307 -0.98 26.38 -15.83
N THR A 308 -1.37 26.06 -17.08
CA THR A 308 -1.04 26.92 -18.23
C THR A 308 -1.88 28.20 -18.27
N PHE A 309 -3.13 28.12 -17.79
CA PHE A 309 -4.09 29.24 -17.80
C PHE A 309 -3.92 30.15 -16.58
N THR A 310 -3.44 29.62 -15.46
CA THR A 310 -3.29 30.34 -14.18
C THR A 310 -1.85 30.20 -13.71
N GLU A 311 -1.19 31.29 -13.30
CA GLU A 311 0.26 31.36 -13.01
C GLU A 311 0.88 30.14 -12.30
N GLN A 312 2.19 29.93 -12.54
CA GLN A 312 2.97 28.77 -12.13
C GLN A 312 2.74 28.37 -10.66
N ARG A 313 2.14 27.18 -10.47
CA ARG A 313 2.01 26.57 -9.15
C ARG A 313 3.40 26.26 -8.58
N SER A 314 3.61 26.63 -7.32
CA SER A 314 4.77 26.13 -6.56
C SER A 314 4.65 24.61 -6.41
N GLN A 315 5.56 23.88 -7.05
CA GLN A 315 5.61 22.42 -7.18
C GLN A 315 5.63 21.64 -5.85
N ILE A 316 5.76 22.35 -4.72
CA ILE A 316 6.20 21.78 -3.45
C ILE A 316 5.00 21.49 -2.50
N ILE A 317 3.84 22.15 -2.65
CA ILE A 317 2.80 22.15 -1.59
C ILE A 317 1.35 21.97 -2.08
N GLY A 318 1.04 22.14 -3.37
CA GLY A 318 -0.35 22.16 -3.86
C GLY A 318 -1.11 20.83 -3.72
N THR A 319 -2.33 20.90 -3.19
CA THR A 319 -3.33 19.83 -3.26
C THR A 319 -3.70 19.55 -4.72
N SER A 320 -3.90 18.29 -5.09
CA SER A 320 -4.31 17.95 -6.44
C SER A 320 -5.77 18.33 -6.70
N HIS A 321 -6.02 19.04 -7.80
CA HIS A 321 -7.37 19.35 -8.27
C HIS A 321 -8.11 18.09 -8.76
N LEU A 322 -7.40 17.01 -9.12
CA LEU A 322 -8.03 15.73 -9.50
C LEU A 322 -8.50 14.90 -8.31
N LEU A 323 -7.89 15.09 -7.13
CA LEU A 323 -8.15 14.23 -5.98
C LEU A 323 -9.63 14.25 -5.53
N PRO A 324 -10.31 15.41 -5.39
CA PRO A 324 -11.73 15.45 -5.02
C PRO A 324 -12.64 14.65 -5.96
N TYR A 325 -12.34 14.68 -7.26
CA TYR A 325 -13.11 13.95 -8.28
C TYR A 325 -12.91 12.44 -8.18
N LEU A 326 -11.68 11.99 -7.89
CA LEU A 326 -11.39 10.57 -7.68
C LEU A 326 -12.03 10.06 -6.39
N MET A 327 -11.86 10.79 -5.29
CA MET A 327 -12.40 10.43 -3.98
C MET A 327 -13.93 10.33 -3.97
N SER A 328 -14.60 11.13 -4.80
CA SER A 328 -16.06 11.17 -4.89
C SER A 328 -16.62 10.41 -6.09
N HIS A 329 -15.80 9.65 -6.83
CA HIS A 329 -16.20 8.89 -8.04
C HIS A 329 -16.87 9.75 -9.13
N ASN A 330 -16.45 11.01 -9.25
CA ASN A 330 -17.06 11.97 -10.16
C ASN A 330 -16.40 11.99 -11.55
N LEU A 331 -15.34 11.23 -11.83
CA LEU A 331 -14.75 11.23 -13.18
C LEU A 331 -15.62 10.44 -14.19
N PRO A 332 -15.80 10.96 -15.42
CA PRO A 332 -16.46 10.21 -16.48
C PRO A 332 -15.74 8.89 -16.78
N ARG A 333 -16.50 7.88 -17.20
CA ARG A 333 -15.94 6.55 -17.54
C ARG A 333 -14.93 6.68 -18.67
N GLY A 334 -13.77 6.04 -18.52
CA GLY A 334 -12.68 6.07 -19.50
C GLY A 334 -11.80 7.32 -19.45
N PHE A 335 -12.25 8.41 -18.79
CA PHE A 335 -11.53 9.67 -18.76
C PHE A 335 -10.12 9.56 -18.16
N LEU A 336 -9.99 8.90 -17.01
CA LEU A 336 -8.72 8.78 -16.30
C LEU A 336 -7.66 7.99 -17.10
N PRO A 337 -7.96 6.78 -17.64
CA PRO A 337 -7.04 6.08 -18.55
C PRO A 337 -6.63 6.91 -19.76
N GLU A 338 -7.58 7.57 -20.43
CA GLU A 338 -7.29 8.40 -21.61
C GLU A 338 -6.42 9.62 -21.26
N LEU A 339 -6.66 10.25 -20.10
CA LEU A 339 -5.81 11.31 -19.57
C LEU A 339 -4.38 10.82 -19.33
N VAL A 340 -4.21 9.68 -18.65
CA VAL A 340 -2.87 9.11 -18.42
C VAL A 340 -2.16 8.83 -19.73
N GLN A 341 -2.84 8.23 -20.71
CA GLN A 341 -2.26 7.90 -22.02
C GLN A 341 -1.86 9.15 -22.81
N THR A 342 -2.69 10.19 -22.76
CA THR A 342 -2.42 11.45 -23.47
C THR A 342 -1.22 12.17 -22.87
N VAL A 343 -1.15 12.28 -21.54
CA VAL A 343 -0.12 13.08 -20.87
C VAL A 343 1.21 12.35 -20.73
N CYS A 344 1.23 11.01 -20.75
CA CYS A 344 2.47 10.24 -20.57
C CYS A 344 3.54 10.53 -21.64
N VAL A 345 3.15 11.07 -22.80
CA VAL A 345 4.05 11.46 -23.89
C VAL A 345 4.90 12.68 -23.51
N GLU A 346 4.40 13.56 -22.63
CA GLU A 346 4.98 14.88 -22.34
C GLU A 346 5.89 14.92 -21.10
N GLY A 347 6.28 13.78 -20.53
CA GLY A 347 7.32 13.66 -19.48
C GLY A 347 7.17 14.59 -18.27
N GLU A 348 7.65 15.83 -18.37
CA GLU A 348 7.45 16.89 -17.38
C GLU A 348 5.98 17.22 -17.12
N GLY A 349 5.15 17.30 -18.17
CA GLY A 349 3.72 17.56 -18.05
C GLY A 349 3.03 16.49 -17.21
N PHE A 350 3.44 15.24 -17.37
CA PHE A 350 2.95 14.10 -16.59
C PHE A 350 3.25 14.24 -15.09
N SER A 351 4.47 14.62 -14.74
CA SER A 351 4.84 14.86 -13.34
C SER A 351 4.05 16.02 -12.74
N ARG A 352 3.83 17.11 -13.48
CA ARG A 352 3.05 18.27 -13.00
C ARG A 352 1.59 17.92 -12.69
N VAL A 353 0.99 17.01 -13.45
CA VAL A 353 -0.40 16.57 -13.23
C VAL A 353 -0.50 15.52 -12.11
N PHE A 354 0.33 14.48 -12.16
CA PHE A 354 0.14 13.29 -11.32
C PHE A 354 0.99 13.28 -10.04
N SER A 355 2.13 13.97 -9.97
CA SER A 355 2.92 14.02 -8.72
C SER A 355 2.14 14.68 -7.56
N PRO A 356 1.43 15.82 -7.75
CA PRO A 356 0.58 16.37 -6.69
C PRO A 356 -0.54 15.42 -6.26
N LEU A 357 -1.09 14.62 -7.18
CA LEU A 357 -2.11 13.62 -6.86
C LEU A 357 -1.54 12.52 -5.96
N LEU A 358 -0.39 11.95 -6.33
CA LEU A 358 0.30 10.92 -5.56
C LEU A 358 0.69 11.44 -4.17
N GLN A 359 1.23 12.66 -4.08
CA GLN A 359 1.57 13.27 -2.79
C GLN A 359 0.34 13.58 -1.93
N SER A 360 -0.78 13.97 -2.55
CA SER A 360 -2.03 14.19 -1.81
C SER A 360 -2.56 12.88 -1.23
N LEU A 361 -2.54 11.79 -2.00
CA LEU A 361 -2.90 10.44 -1.50
C LEU A 361 -1.99 9.99 -0.35
N HIS A 362 -0.68 10.20 -0.48
CA HIS A 362 0.30 9.89 0.57
C HIS A 362 0.00 10.66 1.87
N ARG A 363 -0.21 11.99 1.79
CA ARG A 363 -0.56 12.83 2.95
C ARG A 363 -1.86 12.41 3.61
N MET A 364 -2.88 12.05 2.83
CA MET A 364 -4.12 11.51 3.37
C MET A 364 -3.85 10.25 4.20
N MET A 365 -3.11 9.29 3.64
CA MET A 365 -2.80 8.03 4.31
C MET A 365 -1.96 8.20 5.59
N GLN A 366 -1.19 9.28 5.73
CA GLN A 366 -0.49 9.59 6.99
C GLN A 366 -1.45 9.90 8.16
N THR A 367 -2.69 10.31 7.87
CA THR A 367 -3.67 10.75 8.88
C THR A 367 -4.80 9.75 9.11
N VAL A 368 -4.83 8.68 8.33
CA VAL A 368 -5.93 7.71 8.29
C VAL A 368 -5.56 6.43 9.03
N TYR A 369 -6.55 5.82 9.69
CA TYR A 369 -6.36 4.63 10.51
C TYR A 369 -7.49 3.60 10.31
N LEU A 370 -7.38 2.43 10.96
CA LEU A 370 -8.36 1.34 10.87
C LEU A 370 -9.63 1.54 11.71
N ASP A 371 -9.72 2.62 12.48
CA ASP A 371 -10.92 2.96 13.24
C ASP A 371 -12.10 3.23 12.28
N THR A 372 -11.91 4.05 11.25
CA THR A 372 -12.89 4.31 10.19
C THR A 372 -12.63 3.47 8.94
N ASP A 373 -13.45 3.65 7.89
CA ASP A 373 -13.24 3.03 6.58
C ASP A 373 -12.58 3.99 5.57
N ASP A 374 -12.01 5.09 6.08
CA ASP A 374 -11.50 6.19 5.25
C ASP A 374 -10.22 5.81 4.50
N TYR A 375 -9.54 4.75 4.93
CA TYR A 375 -8.35 4.20 4.25
C TYR A 375 -8.69 3.51 2.93
N ARG A 376 -9.95 3.10 2.74
CA ARG A 376 -10.32 2.25 1.61
C ARG A 376 -10.19 2.98 0.28
N GLU A 377 -10.72 4.20 0.23
CA GLU A 377 -10.81 4.96 -1.01
C GLU A 377 -9.44 5.42 -1.52
N PRO A 378 -8.56 6.05 -0.71
CA PRO A 378 -7.22 6.44 -1.17
C PRO A 378 -6.38 5.25 -1.63
N LEU A 379 -6.53 4.10 -0.96
CA LEU A 379 -5.82 2.87 -1.30
C LEU A 379 -6.33 2.25 -2.61
N ALA A 380 -7.65 2.23 -2.82
CA ALA A 380 -8.27 1.76 -4.06
C ALA A 380 -7.87 2.64 -5.25
N ILE A 381 -7.88 3.97 -5.08
CA ILE A 381 -7.46 4.92 -6.13
C ILE A 381 -5.99 4.68 -6.50
N LEU A 382 -5.09 4.52 -5.51
CA LEU A 382 -3.68 4.24 -5.81
C LEU A 382 -3.51 2.91 -6.56
N ALA A 383 -4.27 1.87 -6.19
CA ALA A 383 -4.27 0.59 -6.89
C ALA A 383 -4.76 0.73 -8.34
N GLU A 384 -5.87 1.42 -8.57
CA GLU A 384 -6.41 1.70 -9.92
C GLU A 384 -5.38 2.46 -10.78
N LEU A 385 -4.78 3.53 -10.23
CA LEU A 385 -3.78 4.31 -10.93
C LEU A 385 -2.55 3.48 -11.34
N CYS A 386 -2.10 2.55 -10.49
CA CYS A 386 -1.02 1.63 -10.82
C CYS A 386 -1.40 0.61 -11.91
N GLU A 387 -2.70 0.31 -12.05
CA GLU A 387 -3.19 -0.66 -13.04
C GLU A 387 -3.28 -0.08 -14.47
N ILE A 388 -3.30 1.24 -14.62
CA ILE A 388 -3.37 1.91 -15.93
C ILE A 388 -2.10 1.64 -16.75
N LYS A 389 -2.31 1.22 -18.01
CA LYS A 389 -1.24 0.89 -18.96
C LYS A 389 -1.21 1.91 -20.10
N SER A 390 0.01 2.23 -20.54
CA SER A 390 0.27 2.94 -21.81
C SER A 390 1.28 2.10 -22.60
N GLY A 391 0.79 1.40 -23.63
CA GLY A 391 1.55 0.36 -24.32
C GLY A 391 2.00 -0.75 -23.35
N ASN A 392 3.32 -1.00 -23.30
CA ASN A 392 3.93 -1.99 -22.40
C ASN A 392 4.40 -1.44 -21.06
N SER A 393 4.27 -0.12 -20.82
CA SER A 393 4.71 0.52 -19.57
C SER A 393 3.52 0.91 -18.69
N ARG A 394 3.78 1.09 -17.40
CA ARG A 394 2.85 1.64 -16.39
C ARG A 394 3.36 3.01 -15.94
N PRO A 395 2.93 4.11 -16.58
CA PRO A 395 3.49 5.45 -16.35
C PRO A 395 3.39 5.91 -14.89
N ILE A 396 2.27 5.61 -14.21
CA ILE A 396 2.09 5.98 -12.81
C ILE A 396 3.07 5.23 -11.91
N CYS A 397 3.26 3.92 -12.10
CA CYS A 397 4.25 3.16 -11.34
C CYS A 397 5.65 3.77 -11.51
N LYS A 398 6.02 4.15 -12.74
CA LYS A 398 7.29 4.82 -13.02
C LYS A 398 7.40 6.14 -12.27
N LEU A 399 6.36 6.96 -12.30
CA LEU A 399 6.33 8.23 -11.59
C LEU A 399 6.41 8.07 -10.06
N ILE A 400 5.80 7.03 -9.50
CA ILE A 400 5.90 6.69 -8.07
C ILE A 400 7.37 6.46 -7.67
N THR A 401 8.13 5.70 -8.48
CA THR A 401 9.56 5.45 -8.20
C THR A 401 10.45 6.68 -8.38
N GLN A 402 9.95 7.71 -9.07
CA GLN A 402 10.64 8.99 -9.29
C GLN A 402 10.30 10.05 -8.24
N GLN A 403 9.35 9.78 -7.33
CA GLN A 403 9.02 10.71 -6.27
C GLN A 403 10.21 10.91 -5.32
N SER A 404 10.39 12.13 -4.82
CA SER A 404 11.47 12.46 -3.87
C SER A 404 11.39 11.63 -2.59
N ASN A 405 10.19 11.22 -2.18
CA ASN A 405 9.95 10.37 -1.03
C ASN A 405 9.87 8.87 -1.35
N TRP A 406 10.27 8.39 -2.54
CA TRP A 406 10.20 6.95 -2.87
C TRP A 406 10.90 6.06 -1.82
N ASN A 407 12.20 6.31 -1.60
CA ASN A 407 13.01 5.66 -0.57
C ASN A 407 14.10 6.63 -0.09
N TYR A 408 13.91 7.25 1.07
CA TYR A 408 14.90 8.16 1.63
C TYR A 408 16.14 7.40 2.13
N ALA A 409 17.31 7.98 1.88
CA ALA A 409 18.52 7.57 2.57
C ALA A 409 18.32 7.71 4.09
N PRO A 410 18.90 6.82 4.92
CA PRO A 410 18.80 6.91 6.37
C PRO A 410 19.27 8.27 6.88
N VAL A 411 18.41 8.98 7.62
CA VAL A 411 18.70 10.33 8.15
C VAL A 411 19.12 10.27 9.61
N SER A 412 18.63 9.28 10.34
CA SER A 412 18.91 9.04 11.76
C SER A 412 19.19 7.56 12.03
N LYS A 413 19.36 7.23 13.32
CA LYS A 413 19.51 5.85 13.80
C LYS A 413 18.20 5.06 13.74
N ALA A 414 17.05 5.73 13.61
CA ALA A 414 15.73 5.09 13.57
C ALA A 414 15.39 4.60 12.16
N THR A 415 16.28 3.78 11.60
CA THR A 415 16.21 3.41 10.19
C THR A 415 14.91 2.70 9.84
N GLY A 416 14.35 1.85 10.71
CA GLY A 416 13.10 1.14 10.43
C GLY A 416 11.89 2.07 10.45
N LEU A 417 11.79 2.91 11.48
CA LEU A 417 10.67 3.85 11.64
C LEU A 417 10.63 4.90 10.51
N GLU A 418 11.79 5.35 10.06
CA GLU A 418 11.90 6.26 8.92
C GLU A 418 11.33 5.66 7.63
N VAL A 419 11.52 4.37 7.36
CA VAL A 419 10.90 3.73 6.17
C VAL A 419 9.38 3.83 6.29
N GLU A 420 8.82 3.52 7.45
CA GLU A 420 7.38 3.56 7.65
C GLU A 420 6.80 4.98 7.51
N LYS A 421 7.50 5.99 8.05
CA LYS A 421 6.94 7.36 8.11
C LYS A 421 7.29 8.26 6.93
N LEU A 422 8.49 8.11 6.38
CA LEU A 422 9.03 9.03 5.37
C LEU A 422 8.92 8.49 3.94
N SER A 423 8.92 7.17 3.75
CA SER A 423 8.85 6.61 2.40
C SER A 423 7.43 6.73 1.81
N PHE A 424 7.34 6.73 0.49
CA PHE A 424 6.08 6.93 -0.23
C PHE A 424 5.05 5.86 0.13
N LEU A 425 5.45 4.58 0.11
CA LEU A 425 4.59 3.44 0.43
C LEU A 425 4.44 3.20 1.94
N GLY A 426 5.26 3.84 2.77
CA GLY A 426 5.29 3.68 4.23
C GLY A 426 3.91 3.83 4.88
N PRO A 427 3.22 4.99 4.74
CA PRO A 427 1.90 5.21 5.32
C PRO A 427 0.83 4.23 4.85
N PHE A 428 0.91 3.75 3.61
CA PHE A 428 -0.02 2.75 3.08
C PHE A 428 0.19 1.39 3.75
N LEU A 429 1.45 1.02 4.00
CA LEU A 429 1.81 -0.21 4.70
C LEU A 429 1.57 -0.12 6.22
N ALA A 430 1.53 1.08 6.81
CA ALA A 430 1.45 1.31 8.25
C ALA A 430 0.07 1.04 8.89
N LEU A 431 -0.97 0.69 8.11
CA LEU A 431 -2.30 0.38 8.64
C LEU A 431 -2.25 -0.76 9.66
N SER A 432 -2.62 -0.48 10.90
CA SER A 432 -2.37 -1.39 12.03
C SER A 432 -3.55 -1.53 12.98
N VAL A 433 -3.68 -2.73 13.56
CA VAL A 433 -4.59 -3.05 14.65
C VAL A 433 -3.93 -2.98 16.03
N PHE A 434 -2.60 -2.85 16.09
CA PHE A 434 -1.85 -2.87 17.34
C PHE A 434 -2.02 -1.56 18.12
N ALA A 435 -2.17 -1.68 19.44
CA ALA A 435 -2.39 -0.54 20.33
C ALA A 435 -1.16 0.39 20.41
N GLU A 436 0.03 -0.18 20.22
CA GLU A 436 1.31 0.53 20.16
C GLU A 436 1.40 1.45 18.94
N ASP A 437 0.82 1.02 17.81
CA ASP A 437 0.84 1.78 16.57
C ASP A 437 -0.28 2.84 16.56
N ASN A 438 -1.47 2.50 17.07
CA ASN A 438 -2.59 3.44 17.17
C ASN A 438 -3.58 3.13 18.31
N ILE A 439 -3.76 4.10 19.19
CA ILE A 439 -4.66 4.04 20.34
C ILE A 439 -6.15 4.14 19.92
N LYS A 440 -6.48 4.83 18.83
CA LYS A 440 -7.88 5.05 18.40
C LYS A 440 -8.63 3.75 18.08
N VAL A 441 -7.92 2.73 17.60
CA VAL A 441 -8.48 1.39 17.35
C VAL A 441 -8.97 0.78 18.67
N VAL A 442 -8.18 0.95 19.73
CA VAL A 442 -8.53 0.49 21.09
C VAL A 442 -9.78 1.19 21.59
N GLU A 443 -9.86 2.50 21.42
CA GLU A 443 -10.97 3.33 21.90
C GLU A 443 -12.29 2.97 21.22
N LYS A 444 -12.25 2.67 19.91
CA LYS A 444 -13.46 2.37 19.13
C LYS A 444 -13.93 0.92 19.27
N PHE A 445 -13.03 -0.05 19.15
CA PHE A 445 -13.40 -1.47 19.10
C PHE A 445 -13.38 -2.16 20.46
N PHE A 446 -12.60 -1.65 21.42
CA PHE A 446 -12.43 -2.22 22.75
C PHE A 446 -12.73 -1.19 23.85
N ALA A 447 -13.77 -0.39 23.62
CA ALA A 447 -14.28 0.61 24.56
C ALA A 447 -14.73 -0.06 25.87
N GLY A 448 -14.43 0.58 27.02
CA GLY A 448 -14.83 0.08 28.34
C GLY A 448 -13.85 -0.90 29.00
N PRO A 449 -14.21 -1.45 30.18
CA PRO A 449 -13.39 -2.40 30.92
C PRO A 449 -13.35 -3.78 30.21
N PRO A 450 -12.17 -4.41 30.05
CA PRO A 450 -12.05 -5.72 29.40
C PRO A 450 -12.94 -6.82 30.01
N GLN A 451 -13.20 -6.75 31.32
CA GLN A 451 -14.04 -7.70 32.06
C GLN A 451 -15.52 -7.65 31.66
N MET A 452 -15.97 -6.55 31.07
CA MET A 452 -17.37 -6.35 30.67
C MET A 452 -17.62 -6.67 29.18
N LEU A 453 -16.57 -6.95 28.41
CA LEU A 453 -16.68 -7.27 27.00
C LEU A 453 -17.12 -8.72 26.83
N ARG A 454 -18.32 -8.91 26.27
CA ARG A 454 -18.84 -10.25 25.94
C ARG A 454 -18.06 -10.86 24.77
N ALA A 455 -17.93 -12.19 24.77
CA ALA A 455 -17.22 -12.92 23.74
C ALA A 455 -17.77 -12.64 22.32
N ASP A 456 -19.09 -12.56 22.16
CA ASP A 456 -19.71 -12.28 20.85
C ASP A 456 -19.33 -10.90 20.30
N THR A 457 -19.35 -9.88 21.16
CA THR A 457 -18.94 -8.52 20.79
C THR A 457 -17.46 -8.48 20.38
N LEU A 458 -16.60 -9.21 21.10
CA LEU A 458 -15.18 -9.34 20.75
C LEU A 458 -15.00 -10.04 19.40
N ASN A 459 -15.74 -11.12 19.14
CA ASN A 459 -15.66 -11.85 17.88
C ASN A 459 -16.06 -10.98 16.69
N VAL A 460 -17.13 -10.18 16.81
CA VAL A 460 -17.55 -9.23 15.77
C VAL A 460 -16.46 -8.15 15.54
N ALA A 461 -15.87 -7.62 16.61
CA ALA A 461 -14.77 -6.66 16.52
C ALA A 461 -13.55 -7.26 15.81
N TYR A 462 -13.15 -8.48 16.18
CA TYR A 462 -12.04 -9.20 15.55
C TYR A 462 -12.31 -9.47 14.07
N GLN A 463 -13.51 -9.96 13.73
CA GLN A 463 -13.88 -10.18 12.33
C GLN A 463 -13.82 -8.87 11.55
N SER A 464 -14.41 -7.79 12.05
CA SER A 464 -14.38 -6.48 11.38
C SER A 464 -12.94 -6.02 11.11
N LEU A 465 -12.07 -6.01 12.13
CA LEU A 465 -10.67 -5.61 11.99
C LEU A 465 -9.89 -6.48 11.00
N ARG A 466 -10.09 -7.81 11.04
CA ARG A 466 -9.44 -8.75 10.10
C ARG A 466 -9.89 -8.53 8.66
N HIS A 467 -11.18 -8.30 8.42
CA HIS A 467 -11.67 -7.96 7.08
C HIS A 467 -11.09 -6.64 6.57
N LYS A 468 -10.97 -5.63 7.43
CA LYS A 468 -10.34 -4.35 7.08
C LYS A 468 -8.87 -4.54 6.69
N LEU A 469 -8.11 -5.31 7.48
CA LEU A 469 -6.71 -5.64 7.19
C LEU A 469 -6.56 -6.44 5.88
N GLU A 470 -7.39 -7.46 5.65
CA GLU A 470 -7.30 -8.28 4.44
C GLU A 470 -7.62 -7.47 3.18
N TYR A 471 -8.58 -6.54 3.26
CA TYR A 471 -8.84 -5.59 2.18
C TYR A 471 -7.60 -4.75 1.89
N ALA A 472 -7.01 -4.12 2.93
CA ALA A 472 -5.82 -3.29 2.78
C ALA A 472 -4.65 -4.07 2.17
N ARG A 473 -4.36 -5.27 2.69
CA ARG A 473 -3.29 -6.16 2.19
C ARG A 473 -3.52 -6.60 0.74
N THR A 474 -4.77 -6.76 0.32
CA THR A 474 -5.12 -7.13 -1.05
C THR A 474 -4.86 -5.99 -2.03
N GLU A 475 -5.27 -4.76 -1.69
CA GLU A 475 -4.97 -3.59 -2.54
C GLU A 475 -3.47 -3.26 -2.54
N LEU A 476 -2.78 -3.34 -1.40
CA LEU A 476 -1.32 -3.19 -1.32
C LEU A 476 -0.57 -4.21 -2.19
N HIS A 477 -1.04 -5.46 -2.20
CA HIS A 477 -0.50 -6.47 -3.10
C HIS A 477 -0.70 -6.09 -4.57
N LYS A 478 -1.87 -5.58 -4.97
CA LYS A 478 -2.10 -5.13 -6.36
C LYS A 478 -1.13 -4.02 -6.76
N ILE A 479 -0.92 -3.03 -5.89
CA ILE A 479 0.02 -1.92 -6.11
C ILE A 479 1.43 -2.46 -6.33
N ILE A 480 1.98 -3.23 -5.39
CA ILE A 480 3.35 -3.75 -5.48
C ILE A 480 3.49 -4.73 -6.65
N HIS A 481 2.51 -5.59 -6.89
CA HIS A 481 2.51 -6.49 -8.04
C HIS A 481 2.51 -5.72 -9.36
N ALA A 482 1.73 -4.65 -9.50
CA ALA A 482 1.74 -3.80 -10.70
C ALA A 482 3.14 -3.20 -10.95
N MET A 483 3.83 -2.76 -9.89
CA MET A 483 5.20 -2.25 -9.97
C MET A 483 6.23 -3.33 -10.34
N LEU A 484 6.08 -4.56 -9.82
CA LEU A 484 6.98 -5.68 -10.11
C LEU A 484 6.78 -6.27 -11.52
N VAL A 485 5.56 -6.23 -12.05
CA VAL A 485 5.27 -6.68 -13.42
C VAL A 485 5.86 -5.71 -14.45
N ASN A 486 5.88 -4.41 -14.15
CA ASN A 486 6.43 -3.40 -15.04
C ASN A 486 7.97 -3.39 -15.03
N ILE A 487 8.56 -3.49 -16.22
CA ILE A 487 10.02 -3.64 -16.40
C ILE A 487 10.75 -2.42 -15.84
N ASP A 488 10.25 -1.21 -16.10
CA ASP A 488 10.89 0.05 -15.68
C ASP A 488 10.96 0.23 -14.16
N THR A 489 10.12 -0.48 -13.39
CA THR A 489 9.96 -0.27 -11.94
C THR A 489 10.29 -1.49 -11.10
N ARG A 490 10.51 -2.64 -11.73
CA ARG A 490 10.74 -3.91 -11.04
C ARG A 490 11.93 -3.83 -10.09
N ASP A 491 13.06 -3.34 -10.56
CA ASP A 491 14.30 -3.31 -9.79
C ASP A 491 14.18 -2.31 -8.62
N SER A 492 13.61 -1.12 -8.87
CA SER A 492 13.34 -0.12 -7.83
C SER A 492 12.39 -0.64 -6.75
N ALA A 493 11.36 -1.41 -7.14
CA ALA A 493 10.42 -2.03 -6.21
C ALA A 493 11.09 -3.14 -5.38
N LEU A 494 11.92 -3.98 -6.00
CA LEU A 494 12.71 -5.00 -5.29
C LEU A 494 13.70 -4.38 -4.32
N GLN A 495 14.41 -3.32 -4.73
CA GLN A 495 15.33 -2.56 -3.89
C GLN A 495 14.59 -1.94 -2.69
N TYR A 496 13.38 -1.42 -2.90
CA TYR A 496 12.55 -0.88 -1.81
C TYR A 496 12.17 -1.96 -0.80
N LEU A 497 11.69 -3.12 -1.25
CA LEU A 497 11.33 -4.24 -0.36
C LEU A 497 12.55 -4.74 0.43
N ALA A 498 13.69 -4.91 -0.24
CA ALA A 498 14.94 -5.32 0.41
C ALA A 498 15.42 -4.28 1.44
N SER A 499 15.42 -3.00 1.07
CA SER A 499 15.78 -1.88 1.97
C SER A 499 14.85 -1.83 3.19
N ALA A 500 13.54 -2.03 3.00
CA ALA A 500 12.58 -2.06 4.10
C ALA A 500 12.87 -3.19 5.10
N LEU A 501 13.30 -4.37 4.62
CA LEU A 501 13.69 -5.49 5.47
C LEU A 501 15.03 -5.25 6.16
N GLN A 502 16.06 -4.82 5.43
CA GLN A 502 17.40 -4.56 5.98
C GLN A 502 17.39 -3.51 7.09
N ARG A 503 16.62 -2.43 6.90
CA ARG A 503 16.47 -1.35 7.90
C ARG A 503 15.73 -1.77 9.16
N ASN A 504 15.14 -2.97 9.17
CA ASN A 504 14.42 -3.58 10.28
C ASN A 504 15.09 -4.86 10.81
N SER A 505 16.34 -5.14 10.43
CA SER A 505 17.12 -6.31 10.88
C SER A 505 17.20 -6.43 12.41
N THR A 506 17.26 -5.31 13.13
CA THR A 506 17.33 -5.29 14.61
C THR A 506 16.07 -5.82 15.30
N ARG A 507 14.96 -6.03 14.57
CA ARG A 507 13.72 -6.60 15.13
C ARG A 507 13.85 -8.04 15.61
N SER A 508 14.85 -8.79 15.15
CA SER A 508 15.12 -10.15 15.61
C SER A 508 15.88 -10.22 16.94
N GLN A 509 16.39 -9.09 17.44
CA GLN A 509 17.16 -9.04 18.68
C GLN A 509 16.31 -9.34 19.92
N LEU A 510 16.94 -9.86 20.98
CA LEU A 510 16.24 -10.21 22.23
C LEU A 510 15.54 -9.02 22.88
N GLN A 511 16.18 -7.85 22.80
CA GLN A 511 15.71 -6.55 23.26
C GLN A 511 15.70 -5.58 22.09
N VAL A 512 14.51 -5.29 21.57
CA VAL A 512 14.32 -4.36 20.46
C VAL A 512 13.92 -3.00 21.02
N ASP A 513 14.57 -1.93 20.56
CA ASP A 513 14.08 -0.58 20.78
C ASP A 513 12.99 -0.26 19.76
N GLU A 514 11.74 -0.20 20.22
CA GLU A 514 10.55 0.06 19.39
C GLU A 514 10.61 1.42 18.68
N LYS A 515 11.44 2.37 19.15
CA LYS A 515 11.58 3.70 18.52
C LYS A 515 12.45 3.68 17.26
N LEU A 516 13.27 2.64 17.09
CA LEU A 516 14.22 2.55 15.96
C LEU A 516 13.68 1.74 14.79
N VAL A 517 12.71 0.87 15.05
CA VAL A 517 12.15 -0.09 14.09
C VAL A 517 10.77 0.35 13.60
N ALA A 518 10.33 -0.20 12.47
CA ALA A 518 8.96 -0.03 12.01
C ALA A 518 7.97 -0.73 12.94
N GLY A 519 6.74 -0.25 12.99
CA GLY A 519 5.64 -0.80 13.76
C GLY A 519 5.24 -2.21 13.33
N ASP A 520 4.54 -2.90 14.23
CA ASP A 520 4.16 -4.30 14.03
C ASP A 520 3.15 -4.45 12.87
N GLY A 521 2.27 -3.46 12.68
CA GLY A 521 1.33 -3.43 11.55
C GLY A 521 2.01 -3.32 10.19
N PHE A 522 3.00 -2.45 10.06
CA PHE A 522 3.81 -2.29 8.85
C PHE A 522 4.45 -3.62 8.43
N MET A 523 5.11 -4.28 9.38
CA MET A 523 5.82 -5.52 9.12
C MET A 523 4.88 -6.68 8.78
N LEU A 524 3.71 -6.80 9.42
CA LEU A 524 2.73 -7.83 9.05
C LEU A 524 2.09 -7.59 7.69
N ASN A 525 1.86 -6.33 7.30
CA ASN A 525 1.34 -6.03 5.97
C ASN A 525 2.37 -6.35 4.90
N LEU A 526 3.64 -5.99 5.12
CA LEU A 526 4.75 -6.37 4.25
C LEU A 526 4.87 -7.90 4.10
N LEU A 527 4.81 -8.62 5.22
CA LEU A 527 4.81 -10.09 5.23
C LEU A 527 3.66 -10.66 4.39
N SER A 528 2.44 -10.15 4.58
CA SER A 528 1.28 -10.64 3.83
C SER A 528 1.42 -10.44 2.32
N ILE A 529 2.06 -9.36 1.89
CA ILE A 529 2.30 -9.09 0.47
C ILE A 529 3.31 -10.06 -0.09
N LEU A 530 4.44 -10.25 0.60
CA LEU A 530 5.49 -11.20 0.21
C LEU A 530 4.97 -12.65 0.18
N GLN A 531 4.11 -13.05 1.12
CA GLN A 531 3.43 -14.34 1.09
C GLN A 531 2.53 -14.51 -0.16
N LYS A 532 1.75 -13.48 -0.52
CA LYS A 532 0.88 -13.51 -1.71
C LYS A 532 1.70 -13.60 -3.00
N LEU A 533 2.83 -12.88 -3.08
CA LEU A 533 3.76 -12.96 -4.21
C LEU A 533 4.44 -14.34 -4.29
N SER A 534 4.74 -14.94 -3.15
CA SER A 534 5.42 -16.24 -3.06
C SER A 534 4.51 -17.45 -3.29
N PHE A 535 3.20 -17.27 -3.30
CA PHE A 535 2.24 -18.37 -3.36
C PHE A 535 2.41 -19.30 -4.58
N LYS A 536 2.79 -18.75 -5.74
CA LYS A 536 2.93 -19.51 -7.01
C LYS A 536 4.37 -19.94 -7.32
N ILE A 537 5.30 -19.86 -6.36
CA ILE A 537 6.70 -20.23 -6.59
C ILE A 537 6.81 -21.75 -6.67
N VAL A 538 7.46 -22.23 -7.73
CA VAL A 538 7.80 -23.65 -7.88
C VAL A 538 9.14 -23.89 -7.20
N ILE A 539 9.16 -24.67 -6.11
CA ILE A 539 10.33 -24.88 -5.25
C ILE A 539 11.52 -25.47 -6.01
N ASN A 540 11.28 -26.36 -6.97
CA ASN A 540 12.33 -26.96 -7.80
C ASN A 540 13.06 -25.94 -8.70
N LYS A 541 12.53 -24.73 -8.85
CA LYS A 541 13.16 -23.64 -9.64
C LYS A 541 13.87 -22.61 -8.75
N VAL A 542 13.82 -22.76 -7.44
CA VAL A 542 14.50 -21.85 -6.50
C VAL A 542 15.99 -22.20 -6.51
N ASP A 543 16.83 -21.23 -6.90
CA ASP A 543 18.29 -21.40 -6.86
C ASP A 543 18.77 -21.51 -5.41
N THR A 544 19.39 -22.64 -5.09
CA THR A 544 19.92 -22.96 -3.76
C THR A 544 21.16 -22.14 -3.40
N PHE A 545 21.89 -21.63 -4.39
CA PHE A 545 23.07 -20.81 -4.18
C PHE A 545 22.78 -19.31 -4.04
N TYR A 546 21.53 -18.88 -4.24
CA TYR A 546 21.15 -17.47 -4.21
C TYR A 546 21.57 -16.72 -2.92
N PRO A 547 21.44 -17.27 -1.69
CA PRO A 547 21.88 -16.59 -0.46
C PRO A 547 23.38 -16.25 -0.44
N PHE A 548 24.16 -16.92 -1.28
CA PHE A 548 25.62 -16.74 -1.38
C PHE A 548 26.01 -15.96 -2.64
N HIS A 549 25.04 -15.58 -3.48
CA HIS A 549 25.25 -14.85 -4.71
C HIS A 549 25.71 -13.40 -4.43
N PRO A 550 26.68 -12.83 -5.19
CA PRO A 550 27.15 -11.46 -4.99
C PRO A 550 26.04 -10.39 -5.11
N ASN A 551 25.14 -10.57 -6.08
CA ASN A 551 23.94 -9.73 -6.28
C ASN A 551 22.73 -10.17 -5.43
N SER A 552 22.92 -10.91 -4.33
CA SER A 552 21.83 -11.14 -3.40
C SER A 552 21.36 -9.80 -2.85
N LEU A 553 20.05 -9.54 -2.91
CA LEU A 553 19.46 -8.31 -2.37
C LEU A 553 19.60 -8.22 -0.84
N MET A 554 20.01 -9.31 -0.20
CA MET A 554 20.05 -9.43 1.25
C MET A 554 21.40 -10.01 1.66
N ASP A 555 22.03 -9.36 2.64
CA ASP A 555 23.27 -9.84 3.21
C ASP A 555 22.97 -10.76 4.41
N PHE A 556 23.36 -12.01 4.25
CA PHE A 556 23.22 -13.06 5.26
C PHE A 556 24.54 -13.31 6.01
N SER A 557 25.58 -12.50 5.76
CA SER A 557 26.93 -12.74 6.31
C SER A 557 27.02 -12.62 7.84
N THR A 558 26.16 -11.81 8.44
CA THR A 558 26.14 -11.55 9.90
C THR A 558 25.22 -12.48 10.67
N GLU A 559 24.44 -13.31 9.97
CA GLU A 559 23.44 -14.18 10.58
C GLU A 559 24.06 -15.51 11.05
N THR A 560 23.54 -16.04 12.15
CA THR A 560 23.94 -17.36 12.65
C THR A 560 23.52 -18.43 11.64
N CYS A 561 24.47 -19.25 11.20
CA CYS A 561 24.23 -20.36 10.27
C CYS A 561 23.90 -21.66 11.03
N PHE A 562 23.26 -22.63 10.37
CA PHE A 562 22.91 -23.93 10.99
C PHE A 562 24.11 -24.67 11.59
N ASN A 563 25.22 -24.78 10.85
CA ASN A 563 26.40 -25.50 11.30
C ASN A 563 27.66 -25.03 10.56
N CYS A 564 27.89 -23.71 10.56
CA CYS A 564 29.02 -23.07 9.90
C CYS A 564 29.46 -21.84 10.71
N SER A 565 30.76 -21.65 10.91
CA SER A 565 31.27 -20.41 11.52
C SER A 565 31.26 -19.26 10.50
N THR A 566 31.31 -18.01 10.98
CA THR A 566 31.39 -16.84 10.10
C THR A 566 32.67 -16.83 9.26
N GLU A 567 33.78 -17.33 9.81
CA GLU A 567 35.06 -17.47 9.11
C GLU A 567 34.97 -18.56 8.01
N ASP A 568 34.41 -19.72 8.33
CA ASP A 568 34.18 -20.81 7.37
C ASP A 568 33.24 -20.37 6.24
N LEU A 569 32.19 -19.62 6.56
CA LEU A 569 31.27 -19.06 5.57
C LEU A 569 31.99 -18.09 4.63
N SER A 570 32.83 -17.21 5.18
CA SER A 570 33.56 -16.21 4.39
C SER A 570 34.58 -16.86 3.44
N SER A 571 35.32 -17.86 3.92
CA SER A 571 36.29 -18.61 3.11
C SER A 571 35.60 -19.43 2.03
N TRP A 572 34.46 -20.05 2.33
CA TRP A 572 33.67 -20.78 1.35
C TRP A 572 33.04 -19.84 0.30
N LYS A 573 32.48 -18.68 0.70
CA LYS A 573 31.99 -17.66 -0.25
C LYS A 573 33.08 -17.18 -1.20
N ASN A 574 34.31 -16.99 -0.72
CA ASN A 574 35.45 -16.64 -1.57
C ASN A 574 35.81 -17.77 -2.52
N SER A 575 35.85 -19.02 -2.03
CA SER A 575 36.09 -20.21 -2.86
C SER A 575 35.05 -20.37 -3.97
N LEU A 576 33.78 -20.03 -3.71
CA LEU A 576 32.73 -20.05 -4.74
C LEU A 576 32.93 -18.98 -5.82
N LYS A 577 33.51 -17.82 -5.48
CA LYS A 577 33.85 -16.75 -6.45
C LYS A 577 35.00 -17.10 -7.37
N GLU A 578 35.89 -17.97 -6.91
CA GLU A 578 37.05 -18.43 -7.69
C GLU A 578 36.69 -19.55 -8.70
N GLN A 579 35.51 -20.17 -8.57
CA GLN A 579 35.05 -21.21 -9.49
C GLN A 579 34.67 -20.62 -10.87
N THR A 580 35.16 -21.26 -11.93
CA THR A 580 34.84 -20.91 -13.32
C THR A 580 34.35 -22.14 -14.11
N PRO A 581 33.10 -22.15 -14.63
CA PRO A 581 32.07 -21.14 -14.44
C PRO A 581 31.56 -21.08 -12.98
N PRO A 582 31.00 -19.93 -12.54
CA PRO A 582 30.44 -19.83 -11.21
C PRO A 582 29.27 -20.81 -11.02
N PRO A 583 29.08 -21.34 -9.80
CA PRO A 583 28.05 -22.35 -9.54
C PRO A 583 26.62 -21.79 -9.47
N TRP A 584 26.48 -20.46 -9.42
CA TRP A 584 25.21 -19.77 -9.23
C TRP A 584 24.60 -19.29 -10.56
N GLN A 585 23.27 -19.19 -10.60
CA GLN A 585 22.55 -18.64 -11.75
C GLN A 585 22.26 -17.15 -11.55
N GLU A 586 21.90 -16.45 -12.63
CA GLU A 586 21.38 -15.09 -12.52
C GLU A 586 20.12 -15.09 -11.62
N PRO A 587 20.08 -14.25 -10.58
CA PRO A 587 18.96 -14.20 -9.66
C PRO A 587 17.62 -13.94 -10.35
N LYS A 588 16.71 -14.91 -10.27
CA LYS A 588 15.34 -14.77 -10.80
C LYS A 588 14.41 -14.24 -9.71
N PHE A 589 13.39 -13.47 -10.13
CA PHE A 589 12.38 -12.93 -9.21
C PHE A 589 11.77 -13.96 -8.24
N PRO A 590 11.37 -15.19 -8.66
CA PRO A 590 10.83 -16.18 -7.73
C PRO A 590 11.81 -16.54 -6.61
N THR A 591 13.09 -16.71 -6.93
CA THR A 591 14.13 -17.00 -5.92
C THR A 591 14.32 -15.82 -4.98
N MET A 592 14.46 -14.60 -5.51
CA MET A 592 14.57 -13.40 -4.68
C MET A 592 13.36 -13.25 -3.74
N CYS A 593 12.15 -13.41 -4.26
CA CYS A 593 10.90 -13.31 -3.51
C CYS A 593 10.81 -14.38 -2.43
N PHE A 594 11.22 -15.62 -2.72
CA PHE A 594 11.28 -16.69 -1.74
C PHE A 594 12.16 -16.29 -0.56
N PHE A 595 13.42 -15.91 -0.77
CA PHE A 595 14.32 -15.57 0.33
C PHE A 595 13.97 -14.25 1.05
N MET A 596 13.39 -13.26 0.35
CA MET A 596 12.84 -12.09 1.03
C MET A 596 11.66 -12.44 1.94
N THR A 597 10.83 -13.40 1.53
CA THR A 597 9.66 -13.81 2.30
C THR A 597 10.06 -14.50 3.60
N ILE A 598 11.04 -15.40 3.58
CA ILE A 598 11.49 -16.09 4.81
C ILE A 598 12.13 -15.13 5.80
N TYR A 599 12.97 -14.22 5.32
CA TYR A 599 13.54 -13.19 6.19
C TYR A 599 12.47 -12.25 6.74
N CYS A 600 11.45 -11.91 5.94
CA CYS A 600 10.33 -11.14 6.44
C CYS A 600 9.60 -11.88 7.56
N HIS A 601 9.41 -13.21 7.48
CA HIS A 601 8.85 -13.99 8.59
C HIS A 601 9.70 -13.87 9.86
N HIS A 602 11.03 -13.95 9.71
CA HIS A 602 11.98 -13.79 10.80
C HIS A 602 11.91 -12.42 11.48
N LEU A 603 11.69 -11.34 10.73
CA LEU A 603 11.62 -9.98 11.26
C LEU A 603 10.22 -9.53 11.73
N SER A 604 9.17 -10.25 11.31
CA SER A 604 7.77 -9.86 11.55
C SER A 604 7.07 -10.82 12.51
N ILE A 605 6.46 -11.88 11.99
CA ILE A 605 5.53 -12.75 12.72
C ILE A 605 6.21 -13.46 13.91
N ILE A 606 7.47 -13.88 13.77
CA ILE A 606 8.19 -14.57 14.85
C ILE A 606 8.39 -13.63 16.06
N PRO A 607 9.05 -12.45 15.95
CA PRO A 607 9.17 -11.49 17.05
C PRO A 607 7.81 -11.06 17.62
N ILE A 608 6.81 -10.87 16.76
CA ILE A 608 5.46 -10.44 17.18
C ILE A 608 4.78 -11.53 18.03
N ILE A 609 4.87 -12.81 17.65
CA ILE A 609 4.35 -13.93 18.46
C ILE A 609 5.09 -14.02 19.80
N VAL A 610 6.42 -13.90 19.79
CA VAL A 610 7.21 -13.92 21.04
C VAL A 610 6.79 -12.77 21.97
N LYS A 611 6.64 -11.56 21.44
CA LYS A 611 6.15 -10.37 22.16
C LYS A 611 4.74 -10.60 22.71
N TYR A 612 3.85 -11.19 21.91
CA TYR A 612 2.49 -11.56 22.31
C TYR A 612 2.46 -12.58 23.47
N LEU A 613 3.25 -13.66 23.38
CA LEU A 613 3.35 -14.67 24.44
C LEU A 613 3.96 -14.11 25.74
N ARG A 614 4.96 -13.23 25.64
CA ARG A 614 5.50 -12.48 26.79
C ARG A 614 4.41 -11.61 27.43
N ARG A 615 3.59 -10.92 26.62
CA ARG A 615 2.47 -10.09 27.10
C ARG A 615 1.43 -10.91 27.85
N ILE A 616 1.06 -12.10 27.36
CA ILE A 616 0.12 -13.00 28.06
C ILE A 616 0.67 -13.39 29.43
N ARG A 617 1.95 -13.78 29.51
CA ARG A 617 2.60 -14.14 30.77
C ARG A 617 2.61 -12.97 31.75
N PHE A 618 2.98 -11.78 31.27
CA PHE A 618 3.01 -10.57 32.09
C PHE A 618 1.62 -10.17 32.60
N VAL A 619 0.58 -10.30 31.78
CA VAL A 619 -0.82 -10.09 32.21
C VAL A 619 -1.22 -11.08 33.31
N ARG A 620 -0.86 -12.37 33.20
CA ARG A 620 -1.16 -13.35 34.25
C ARG A 620 -0.43 -13.03 35.56
N GLN A 621 0.87 -12.71 35.48
CA GLN A 621 1.69 -12.37 36.65
C GLN A 621 1.20 -11.10 37.35
N LEU A 622 0.89 -10.04 36.58
CA LEU A 622 0.36 -8.80 37.15
C LEU A 622 -1.03 -9.01 37.77
N SER A 623 -1.86 -9.93 37.25
CA SER A 623 -3.17 -10.26 37.83
C SER A 623 -2.99 -10.90 39.19
N HIS A 624 -2.10 -11.89 39.27
CA HIS A 624 -1.78 -12.56 40.51
C HIS A 624 -1.25 -11.59 41.57
N ASN A 625 -0.34 -10.68 41.19
CA ASN A 625 0.20 -9.66 42.10
C ASN A 625 -0.88 -8.68 42.60
N ILE A 626 -1.85 -8.32 41.76
CA ILE A 626 -2.99 -7.48 42.16
C ILE A 626 -3.87 -8.24 43.16
N GLU A 627 -4.22 -9.49 42.85
CA GLU A 627 -5.06 -10.33 43.71
C GLU A 627 -4.40 -10.59 45.07
N GLU A 628 -3.09 -10.84 45.11
CA GLU A 628 -2.33 -11.00 46.34
C GLU A 628 -2.31 -9.72 47.17
N LEU A 629 -2.02 -8.57 46.54
CA LEU A 629 -1.99 -7.28 47.23
C LEU A 629 -3.39 -6.90 47.75
N GLU A 630 -4.45 -7.25 47.03
CA GLU A 630 -5.84 -7.07 47.47
C GLU A 630 -6.21 -8.00 48.62
N ARG A 631 -5.79 -9.27 48.58
CA ARG A 631 -5.98 -10.23 49.67
C ARG A 631 -5.34 -9.75 50.97
N LEU A 632 -4.14 -9.16 50.88
CA LEU A 632 -3.41 -8.64 52.02
C LEU A 632 -3.90 -7.26 52.49
N LYS A 633 -4.95 -6.70 51.87
CA LYS A 633 -5.46 -5.36 52.16
C LYS A 633 -5.70 -5.11 53.65
N SER A 634 -6.33 -6.05 54.34
CA SER A 634 -6.62 -5.95 55.77
C SER A 634 -5.36 -5.82 56.65
N GLN A 635 -4.21 -6.31 56.17
CA GLN A 635 -2.94 -6.33 56.90
C GLN A 635 -2.15 -5.02 56.68
N TRP A 636 -2.11 -4.51 55.44
CA TRP A 636 -1.32 -3.31 55.14
C TRP A 636 -2.12 -2.00 55.23
N GLU A 637 -3.44 -2.03 55.26
CA GLU A 637 -4.30 -0.84 55.31
C GLU A 637 -4.11 -0.03 56.60
N LYS A 638 -3.66 -0.66 57.67
CA LYS A 638 -3.35 -0.01 58.96
C LYS A 638 -1.88 0.36 59.15
N THR A 639 -1.02 0.07 58.17
CA THR A 639 0.42 0.31 58.23
C THR A 639 0.79 1.66 57.62
N GLN A 640 1.96 2.21 57.97
CA GLN A 640 2.53 3.41 57.35
C GLN A 640 2.69 3.28 55.82
N ALA A 641 2.75 2.04 55.30
CA ALA A 641 2.80 1.71 53.87
C ALA A 641 1.43 1.78 53.14
N ALA A 642 0.32 2.01 53.84
CA ALA A 642 -1.03 1.94 53.25
C ALA A 642 -1.21 2.84 52.03
N ARG A 643 -0.75 4.10 52.11
CA ARG A 643 -0.84 5.05 50.99
C ARG A 643 -0.04 4.60 49.77
N ARG A 644 1.17 4.04 49.98
CA ARG A 644 2.02 3.52 48.91
C ARG A 644 1.35 2.31 48.24
N ASN A 645 0.80 1.38 49.01
CA ASN A 645 0.14 0.18 48.48
C ASN A 645 -1.16 0.54 47.74
N GLN A 646 -1.92 1.53 48.20
CA GLN A 646 -3.09 2.02 47.46
C GLN A 646 -2.72 2.64 46.11
N ILE A 647 -1.66 3.45 46.06
CA ILE A 647 -1.15 4.02 44.81
C ILE A 647 -0.65 2.90 43.88
N LEU A 648 0.13 1.97 44.41
CA LEU A 648 0.66 0.83 43.65
C LEU A 648 -0.47 -0.01 43.04
N LEU A 649 -1.49 -0.34 43.83
CA LEU A 649 -2.66 -1.09 43.40
C LEU A 649 -3.45 -0.34 42.31
N LYS A 650 -3.64 0.98 42.46
CA LYS A 650 -4.26 1.81 41.41
C LYS A 650 -3.45 1.79 40.12
N THR A 651 -2.13 1.93 40.21
CA THR A 651 -1.22 1.91 39.05
C THR A 651 -1.21 0.55 38.38
N TRP A 652 -1.09 -0.55 39.14
CA TRP A 652 -1.12 -1.91 38.61
C TRP A 652 -2.46 -2.24 37.94
N LYS A 653 -3.60 -1.82 38.52
CA LYS A 653 -4.91 -1.97 37.87
C LYS A 653 -5.00 -1.20 36.55
N SER A 654 -4.51 0.03 36.52
CA SER A 654 -4.49 0.84 35.29
C SER A 654 -3.59 0.22 34.21
N GLN A 655 -2.39 -0.23 34.60
CA GLN A 655 -1.45 -0.94 33.73
C GLN A 655 -2.05 -2.25 33.21
N MET A 656 -2.72 -3.01 34.07
CA MET A 656 -3.44 -4.23 33.70
C MET A 656 -4.49 -3.97 32.63
N GLN A 657 -5.36 -2.98 32.83
CA GLN A 657 -6.39 -2.63 31.86
C GLN A 657 -5.78 -2.25 30.50
N ARG A 658 -4.69 -1.46 30.49
CA ARG A 658 -3.98 -1.10 29.25
C ARG A 658 -3.39 -2.32 28.55
N LEU A 659 -2.78 -3.23 29.30
CA LEU A 659 -2.18 -4.45 28.75
C LEU A 659 -3.22 -5.44 28.24
N GLN A 660 -4.35 -5.59 28.94
CA GLN A 660 -5.47 -6.40 28.49
C GLN A 660 -6.04 -5.87 27.17
N LYS A 661 -6.25 -4.55 27.05
CA LYS A 661 -6.70 -3.92 25.80
C LYS A 661 -5.74 -4.13 24.64
N SER A 662 -4.44 -3.93 24.89
CA SER A 662 -3.39 -4.20 23.89
C SER A 662 -3.34 -5.70 23.52
N LYS A 663 -3.56 -6.61 24.47
CA LYS A 663 -3.69 -8.05 24.20
C LYS A 663 -4.87 -8.33 23.25
N LEU A 664 -6.05 -7.75 23.48
CA LEU A 664 -7.20 -7.91 22.57
C LEU A 664 -6.88 -7.44 21.14
N CYS A 665 -6.14 -6.34 21.01
CA CYS A 665 -5.66 -5.85 19.72
C CYS A 665 -4.69 -6.84 19.04
N CYS A 666 -3.77 -7.42 19.81
CA CYS A 666 -2.88 -8.47 19.31
C CYS A 666 -3.66 -9.74 18.92
N ASP A 667 -4.69 -10.12 19.68
CA ASP A 667 -5.56 -11.27 19.37
C ASP A 667 -6.25 -11.08 17.99
N ALA A 668 -6.65 -9.84 17.67
CA ALA A 668 -7.24 -9.52 16.38
C ALA A 668 -6.26 -9.72 15.21
N GLY A 669 -5.01 -9.28 15.36
CA GLY A 669 -4.00 -9.29 14.30
C GLY A 669 -3.20 -10.59 14.16
N VAL A 670 -2.73 -11.16 15.27
CA VAL A 670 -1.82 -12.32 15.28
C VAL A 670 -2.57 -13.65 15.11
N LEU A 671 -3.78 -13.75 15.67
CA LEU A 671 -4.61 -14.96 15.59
C LEU A 671 -5.56 -14.97 14.38
N ASP A 672 -5.24 -14.19 13.36
CA ASP A 672 -5.97 -14.19 12.10
C ASP A 672 -5.72 -15.50 11.33
N SER A 673 -6.78 -16.27 11.10
CA SER A 673 -6.69 -17.60 10.48
C SER A 673 -6.13 -17.54 9.06
N LEU A 674 -6.48 -16.51 8.28
CA LEU A 674 -5.99 -16.35 6.91
C LEU A 674 -4.48 -16.09 6.87
N MET A 675 -4.00 -15.24 7.78
CA MET A 675 -2.56 -14.94 7.89
C MET A 675 -1.77 -16.17 8.34
N LEU A 676 -2.24 -16.87 9.38
CA LEU A 676 -1.59 -18.07 9.89
C LEU A 676 -1.61 -19.21 8.86
N GLN A 677 -2.70 -19.37 8.12
CA GLN A 677 -2.77 -20.34 7.01
C GLN A 677 -1.71 -20.03 5.95
N ARG A 678 -1.53 -18.77 5.56
CA ARG A 678 -0.47 -18.36 4.62
C ARG A 678 0.94 -18.61 5.18
N CYS A 679 1.17 -18.36 6.48
CA CYS A 679 2.42 -18.71 7.14
C CYS A 679 2.70 -20.22 7.05
N LEU A 680 1.72 -21.06 7.40
CA LEU A 680 1.86 -22.52 7.37
C LEU A 680 2.09 -23.06 5.95
N GLN A 681 1.36 -22.52 4.97
CA GLN A 681 1.57 -22.87 3.55
C GLN A 681 2.98 -22.52 3.09
N TYR A 682 3.49 -21.34 3.49
CA TYR A 682 4.84 -20.94 3.17
C TYR A 682 5.89 -21.81 3.87
N TYR A 683 5.74 -22.09 5.17
CA TYR A 683 6.67 -22.99 5.87
C TYR A 683 6.64 -24.43 5.35
N SER A 684 5.51 -24.90 4.81
CA SER A 684 5.46 -26.19 4.09
C SER A 684 6.35 -26.18 2.85
N GLN A 685 6.37 -25.07 2.10
CA GLN A 685 7.28 -24.87 0.96
C GLN A 685 8.75 -24.80 1.39
N VAL A 686 9.02 -24.12 2.50
CA VAL A 686 10.37 -24.04 3.09
C VAL A 686 10.85 -25.41 3.55
N ALA A 687 10.02 -26.19 4.22
CA ALA A 687 10.34 -27.57 4.60
C ALA A 687 10.66 -28.43 3.38
N HIS A 688 9.86 -28.33 2.31
CA HIS A 688 10.14 -29.02 1.05
C HIS A 688 11.48 -28.58 0.43
N TYR A 689 11.80 -27.28 0.47
CA TYR A 689 13.08 -26.74 0.01
C TYR A 689 14.27 -27.30 0.82
N LEU A 690 14.17 -27.31 2.15
CA LEU A 690 15.21 -27.85 3.03
C LEU A 690 15.40 -29.36 2.85
N LEU A 691 14.32 -30.12 2.63
CA LEU A 691 14.40 -31.55 2.35
C LEU A 691 15.09 -31.84 1.01
N ASN A 692 14.82 -31.03 -0.02
CA ASN A 692 15.49 -31.14 -1.31
C ASN A 692 16.99 -30.84 -1.20
N LEU A 693 17.40 -29.88 -0.38
CA LEU A 693 18.81 -29.57 -0.12
C LEU A 693 19.58 -30.71 0.56
N VAL A 694 18.87 -31.50 1.37
CA VAL A 694 19.43 -32.66 2.09
C VAL A 694 19.37 -33.93 1.22
N ASN A 695 18.93 -33.83 -0.05
CA ASN A 695 18.74 -34.93 -1.00
C ASN A 695 17.77 -36.02 -0.49
N LEU A 696 16.82 -35.67 0.36
CA LEU A 696 15.74 -36.55 0.80
C LEU A 696 14.61 -36.50 -0.24
N GLU A 697 14.78 -37.18 -1.38
CA GLU A 697 13.66 -37.38 -2.29
C GLU A 697 12.60 -38.29 -1.64
N PRO A 698 11.29 -38.01 -1.81
CA PRO A 698 10.21 -38.84 -1.28
C PRO A 698 10.32 -40.32 -1.69
N SER A 699 10.91 -40.59 -2.86
CA SER A 699 11.12 -41.91 -3.44
C SER A 699 12.24 -42.73 -2.79
N ASN A 700 13.18 -42.09 -2.07
CA ASN A 700 14.34 -42.74 -1.43
C ASN A 700 14.22 -42.69 0.11
N SER A 701 13.03 -42.96 0.64
CA SER A 701 12.65 -42.78 2.05
C SER A 701 13.26 -43.80 3.03
N SER A 702 14.23 -44.62 2.61
CA SER A 702 14.79 -45.71 3.43
C SER A 702 16.12 -45.39 4.13
N ARG A 703 16.72 -44.21 3.94
CA ARG A 703 17.96 -43.84 4.65
C ARG A 703 17.98 -42.35 5.02
N LEU A 704 17.88 -42.05 6.32
CA LEU A 704 18.18 -40.71 6.85
C LEU A 704 19.67 -40.41 6.56
N PRO A 705 20.01 -39.30 5.89
CA PRO A 705 21.40 -38.95 5.63
C PRO A 705 22.12 -38.62 6.93
N ASN A 706 23.37 -39.07 7.05
CA ASN A 706 24.21 -38.75 8.21
C ASN A 706 24.50 -37.24 8.22
N LEU A 707 24.34 -36.57 9.38
CA LEU A 707 24.61 -35.12 9.52
C LEU A 707 26.04 -34.71 9.09
N SER A 708 26.98 -35.66 9.12
CA SER A 708 28.37 -35.50 8.69
C SER A 708 28.54 -35.30 7.17
N GLU A 709 27.57 -35.77 6.36
CA GLU A 709 27.60 -35.74 4.88
C GLU A 709 26.79 -34.58 4.29
N VAL A 710 26.18 -33.74 5.13
CA VAL A 710 25.33 -32.63 4.70
C VAL A 710 26.16 -31.55 3.98
N SER A 711 25.65 -31.09 2.83
CA SER A 711 26.31 -30.12 1.96
C SER A 711 26.63 -28.80 2.67
N MET A 712 27.72 -28.13 2.27
CA MET A 712 28.06 -26.79 2.78
C MET A 712 26.95 -25.77 2.52
N GLN A 713 26.17 -25.94 1.45
CA GLN A 713 25.01 -25.10 1.14
C GLN A 713 23.98 -25.11 2.28
N PHE A 714 23.62 -26.29 2.79
CA PHE A 714 22.68 -26.42 3.89
C PHE A 714 23.28 -25.89 5.21
N ARG A 715 24.54 -26.22 5.50
CA ARG A 715 25.22 -25.76 6.73
C ARG A 715 25.34 -24.24 6.82
N ALA A 716 25.49 -23.58 5.67
CA ALA A 716 25.68 -22.15 5.52
C ALA A 716 24.36 -21.36 5.46
N LEU A 717 23.19 -22.01 5.45
CA LEU A 717 21.92 -21.30 5.51
C LEU A 717 21.72 -20.65 6.89
N PRO A 718 21.08 -19.47 6.95
CA PRO A 718 20.70 -18.84 8.21
C PRO A 718 19.79 -19.74 9.05
N GLU A 719 19.97 -19.75 10.37
CA GLU A 719 19.22 -20.58 11.32
C GLU A 719 17.70 -20.36 11.29
N TYR A 720 17.26 -19.16 10.91
CA TYR A 720 15.84 -18.85 10.76
C TYR A 720 15.19 -19.44 9.49
N SER A 721 15.98 -20.08 8.62
CA SER A 721 15.55 -20.57 7.30
C SER A 721 14.80 -21.89 7.34
#